data_AF-D7MAQ9-F1
#
_entry.id   AF-D7MAQ9-F1
#
_cell.length_a   1.000
_cell.length_b   1.000
_cell.length_c   1.000
_cell.angle_alpha   90.00
_cell.angle_beta   90.00
_cell.angle_gamma   90.00
#
_symmetry.space_group_name_H-M   'P 1'
#
loop_
_entity.id
_entity.type
_entity.pdbx_description
1 polymer ?
#
loop_
_entity_poly.entity_id
_entity_poly.type
_entity_poly.pdbx_seq_one_letter_code
_entity_poly.pdbx_strand_id
1 'polypeptide(L)'
;MAGQEDEHDPILDDKKEAEAKSEVCVGGGERDMAPSTSGTSIHRSGSRPQLDLSKAEIQGNLEERDPTILLPNQSDDISHLALDIGGSLIKLLYFSRHEDYSNDGDKRKRTIKERLGITNGNLRSYPVLGGRLHFVKFETHKINECLDFIHSKQLHRRDPYPWSSKTLPLGTGVIKVTGGGAYKFADLFKERLGVSIEKEDEMHCLVSGANFLLKAIRHEAFTHMEGEKEFVQIDPNDLYPYLLVNVGSGVSIIKVDGEGKFERVSGTNVGGGTYWGLGRLLTKCKSFDELLELSQKGDNSAIDMLVGDIYGGMDYSKIGLSASTIASSFGKAISENKELDDYRPEDISLSLLRMISYNIGQISYLNALRFGLKRIFFGGFFIRGHAYTMDTISFAVHFWSKGEMQAMFLRHEGFLGALGAFMSYEKHGLDDLMSHQLVERFPMGAPYTGGNIHGPPLGDLNEKISWMEKFVRRGTEITAPVPMTPSKTTGLGGFEVPSSRGSALRSDASALNVGVLHFVPTLEVFPLLADPKTYEPNTIDLSDQGEREYWLKVLSEHLPDLVDTAVASEGGTEDAKRRGDAFARAFSAHLARLMEEPAAYGKLGLANLLELREECLREFQFVDAYRSIKQRENEASLAVLPDLLEELDSMSEEARLLTLIEGVLAANIFDWGSRACVDLYHKGTIIEIYRMSRNKMQRPWRVDDFDAFKERMLGSGGKQPHRHKRALLFVDNSGADVILGMLPLAREFLRRGTEVVLVANSLPALNDVTAMELPDIVAGAAKHCDILRRAAEMGGLLVDAMVNPGDGSKKDSTSAPLMVVENGCGSPCIDLRQVSSELAAAAKDADLVVLEGMGRALHTNFNAQFQCEALKLAMVKNQRLAEKLIKGNIYDCVCRYEPPSL
;
A
#
# COMPACT_ATOMS: atom_id res chain seq x y z
N MET A 1 33.92 -16.55 54.71
CA MET A 1 34.72 -17.24 55.75
C MET A 1 35.44 -18.42 55.10
N ALA A 2 36.47 -18.97 55.73
CA ALA A 2 37.36 -19.99 55.13
C ALA A 2 37.22 -21.37 55.78
N GLY A 3 37.81 -22.39 55.13
CA GLY A 3 37.77 -23.82 55.45
C GLY A 3 37.32 -24.61 54.19
N GLN A 4 38.09 -25.49 53.54
CA GLN A 4 38.90 -26.65 53.99
C GLN A 4 38.02 -27.81 54.48
N GLU A 5 38.24 -29.08 54.10
CA GLU A 5 39.31 -29.70 53.27
C GLU A 5 38.85 -31.10 52.74
N ASP A 6 39.42 -31.53 51.60
CA ASP A 6 39.81 -32.92 51.23
C ASP A 6 38.76 -34.09 51.23
N GLU A 7 38.97 -35.28 50.63
CA GLU A 7 40.16 -35.90 49.99
C GLU A 7 39.81 -36.97 48.89
N HIS A 8 40.80 -37.29 48.04
CA HIS A 8 40.98 -38.53 47.23
C HIS A 8 40.21 -38.78 45.89
N ASP A 9 40.88 -39.57 45.04
CA ASP A 9 40.74 -39.81 43.57
C ASP A 9 41.02 -41.34 43.30
N PRO A 10 41.55 -41.93 42.18
CA PRO A 10 41.85 -41.47 40.81
C PRO A 10 41.49 -42.48 39.65
N ILE A 11 42.07 -42.25 38.44
CA ILE A 11 42.27 -43.16 37.27
C ILE A 11 41.08 -43.34 36.31
N LEU A 12 41.18 -43.23 34.98
CA LEU A 12 42.12 -42.66 33.96
C LEU A 12 41.22 -42.42 32.69
N ASP A 13 41.48 -41.59 31.67
CA ASP A 13 42.58 -41.43 30.70
C ASP A 13 42.12 -40.29 29.72
N ASP A 14 42.88 -39.55 28.89
CA ASP A 14 44.31 -39.43 28.57
C ASP A 14 44.56 -38.19 27.66
N LYS A 15 45.72 -37.49 27.79
CA LYS A 15 46.37 -36.55 26.82
C LYS A 15 45.61 -35.33 26.22
N LYS A 16 46.24 -34.17 25.92
CA LYS A 16 47.55 -33.56 26.29
C LYS A 16 47.62 -32.11 25.79
N GLU A 17 48.19 -31.19 26.59
CA GLU A 17 48.85 -29.95 26.13
C GLU A 17 50.19 -29.78 26.87
N ALA A 18 51.07 -28.89 26.39
CA ALA A 18 52.38 -28.63 27.00
C ALA A 18 52.92 -27.22 26.67
N GLU A 19 53.41 -26.49 27.68
CA GLU A 19 53.93 -25.12 27.55
C GLU A 19 55.47 -25.02 27.47
N ALA A 20 55.91 -23.97 26.77
CA ALA A 20 57.00 -23.03 27.07
C ALA A 20 58.39 -23.46 27.62
N LYS A 21 59.43 -22.89 26.99
CA LYS A 21 60.58 -22.16 27.62
C LYS A 21 61.42 -21.44 26.54
N SER A 22 61.66 -20.12 26.67
CA SER A 22 62.94 -19.45 27.04
C SER A 22 64.10 -19.67 26.04
N GLU A 23 65.00 -18.72 25.72
CA GLU A 23 65.41 -17.48 26.41
C GLU A 23 66.19 -16.51 25.45
N VAL A 24 66.04 -15.17 25.64
CA VAL A 24 67.07 -14.08 25.65
C VAL A 24 68.34 -14.22 24.75
N CYS A 25 68.79 -13.27 23.92
CA CYS A 25 69.13 -11.85 24.23
C CYS A 25 69.41 -10.93 23.00
N VAL A 26 69.50 -9.61 23.27
CA VAL A 26 69.99 -8.49 22.41
C VAL A 26 69.07 -8.07 21.24
N GLY A 27 68.90 -6.77 20.90
CA GLY A 27 69.27 -5.53 21.61
C GLY A 27 69.77 -4.37 20.71
N GLY A 28 69.41 -3.12 21.05
CA GLY A 28 69.86 -1.88 20.38
C GLY A 28 68.75 -1.14 19.59
N GLY A 29 68.80 0.19 19.52
CA GLY A 29 67.85 1.00 18.74
C GLY A 29 68.08 2.52 18.85
N GLU A 30 67.65 3.27 17.83
CA GLU A 30 67.70 4.74 17.75
C GLU A 30 66.54 5.27 16.88
N ARG A 31 66.40 6.61 16.73
CA ARG A 31 65.19 7.28 16.19
C ARG A 31 65.52 8.12 14.94
N ASP A 32 64.54 8.46 14.10
CA ASP A 32 63.88 9.80 14.15
C ASP A 32 62.98 10.17 12.93
N MET A 33 62.10 11.15 13.17
CA MET A 33 61.51 12.14 12.24
C MET A 33 60.41 11.76 11.21
N ALA A 34 59.59 12.78 10.91
CA ALA A 34 58.45 12.79 9.98
C ALA A 34 58.68 13.73 8.76
N PRO A 35 57.71 13.88 7.84
CA PRO A 35 57.07 15.20 7.69
C PRO A 35 55.56 15.15 7.37
N SER A 36 54.97 16.24 6.86
CA SER A 36 53.54 16.57 7.07
C SER A 36 52.80 17.32 5.93
N THR A 37 51.47 17.42 6.09
CA THR A 37 50.55 18.54 5.70
C THR A 37 50.13 18.81 4.24
N SER A 38 48.82 19.17 4.11
CA SER A 38 48.11 19.82 2.98
C SER A 38 47.84 19.01 1.70
N GLY A 39 46.70 19.12 0.99
CA GLY A 39 45.36 19.55 1.44
C GLY A 39 44.61 20.58 0.57
N THR A 40 43.80 20.11 -0.40
CA THR A 40 42.66 20.84 -1.01
C THR A 40 41.68 19.85 -1.69
N SER A 41 40.40 20.24 -1.81
CA SER A 41 39.33 19.51 -2.52
C SER A 41 38.97 20.18 -3.85
N ILE A 42 38.14 19.55 -4.72
CA ILE A 42 37.12 20.21 -5.59
C ILE A 42 36.25 19.21 -6.41
N HIS A 43 34.92 19.31 -6.21
CA HIS A 43 33.73 19.09 -7.08
C HIS A 43 33.55 17.99 -8.17
N ARG A 44 32.30 17.47 -8.16
CA ARG A 44 31.37 17.17 -9.30
C ARG A 44 31.66 15.96 -10.22
N SER A 45 30.70 15.36 -10.96
CA SER A 45 29.26 15.03 -10.79
C SER A 45 28.65 14.53 -12.13
N GLY A 46 27.76 13.53 -12.14
CA GLY A 46 26.64 13.46 -13.11
C GLY A 46 26.50 12.26 -14.08
N SER A 47 25.24 12.04 -14.48
CA SER A 47 24.70 11.30 -15.65
C SER A 47 24.78 9.76 -15.77
N ARG A 48 23.61 9.15 -16.02
CA ARG A 48 23.32 7.79 -16.54
C ARG A 48 22.92 7.84 -18.04
N PRO A 49 22.76 6.68 -18.72
CA PRO A 49 21.72 6.47 -19.76
C PRO A 49 20.60 5.48 -19.32
N GLN A 50 19.80 4.95 -20.27
CA GLN A 50 18.51 4.24 -20.06
C GLN A 50 18.33 3.01 -21.00
N LEU A 51 17.36 2.13 -20.70
CA LEU A 51 16.79 1.10 -21.60
C LEU A 51 15.89 1.66 -22.73
N ASP A 52 16.07 1.15 -23.95
CA ASP A 52 15.08 1.17 -25.05
C ASP A 52 15.02 -0.22 -25.74
N LEU A 53 13.81 -0.63 -26.13
CA LEU A 53 13.46 -1.93 -26.72
C LEU A 53 13.13 -1.84 -28.22
N SER A 54 13.19 -0.66 -28.83
CA SER A 54 12.81 -0.47 -30.23
C SER A 54 13.69 -1.29 -31.19
N LYS A 55 13.04 -2.06 -32.07
CA LYS A 55 13.66 -3.02 -33.02
C LYS A 55 14.36 -4.24 -32.39
N ALA A 56 13.89 -4.70 -31.23
CA ALA A 56 14.24 -6.03 -30.71
C ALA A 56 13.94 -7.14 -31.75
N GLU A 57 14.91 -8.03 -32.00
CA GLU A 57 14.75 -9.17 -32.92
C GLU A 57 15.37 -10.46 -32.32
N ILE A 58 14.80 -11.61 -32.68
CA ILE A 58 15.21 -12.94 -32.21
C ILE A 58 16.06 -13.61 -33.29
N GLN A 59 17.29 -14.02 -32.97
CA GLN A 59 18.10 -14.91 -33.81
C GLN A 59 18.21 -16.31 -33.19
N GLY A 60 17.70 -17.28 -33.94
CA GLY A 60 17.73 -18.71 -33.64
C GLY A 60 16.67 -19.43 -34.48
N ASN A 61 16.88 -20.71 -34.76
CA ASN A 61 15.88 -21.53 -35.45
C ASN A 61 14.92 -22.19 -34.45
N LEU A 62 13.70 -22.52 -34.89
CA LEU A 62 12.58 -23.06 -34.11
C LEU A 62 12.82 -24.40 -33.34
N GLU A 63 14.03 -24.96 -33.40
CA GLU A 63 14.43 -26.16 -32.64
C GLU A 63 15.47 -25.87 -31.53
N GLU A 64 16.00 -24.64 -31.44
CA GLU A 64 16.78 -24.19 -30.28
C GLU A 64 15.84 -23.86 -29.12
N ARG A 65 16.12 -24.39 -27.92
CA ARG A 65 15.26 -24.18 -26.74
C ARG A 65 15.26 -22.75 -26.21
N ASP A 66 16.36 -22.03 -26.43
CA ASP A 66 16.64 -20.71 -25.86
C ASP A 66 17.31 -19.80 -26.93
N PRO A 67 16.59 -19.36 -27.98
CA PRO A 67 17.15 -18.51 -29.03
C PRO A 67 17.48 -17.10 -28.52
N THR A 68 18.51 -16.46 -29.10
CA THR A 68 19.05 -15.20 -28.56
C THR A 68 18.29 -13.98 -29.07
N ILE A 69 17.97 -13.04 -28.18
CA ILE A 69 17.32 -11.76 -28.51
C ILE A 69 18.37 -10.64 -28.49
N LEU A 70 18.40 -9.81 -29.53
CA LEU A 70 19.31 -8.66 -29.62
C LEU A 70 18.55 -7.35 -29.32
N LEU A 71 19.05 -6.55 -28.38
CA LEU A 71 18.41 -5.32 -27.88
C LEU A 71 19.40 -4.12 -28.00
N PRO A 72 19.28 -3.24 -29.02
CA PRO A 72 20.39 -2.37 -29.42
C PRO A 72 20.61 -1.07 -28.61
N ASN A 73 19.68 -0.67 -27.74
CA ASN A 73 19.62 0.72 -27.22
C ASN A 73 19.55 0.82 -25.65
N GLN A 74 20.43 0.16 -24.86
CA GLN A 74 20.14 -0.15 -23.43
C GLN A 74 21.17 0.21 -22.31
N SER A 75 20.67 0.48 -21.08
CA SER A 75 21.36 0.42 -19.75
C SER A 75 20.37 0.54 -18.53
N ASP A 76 20.75 0.07 -17.33
CA ASP A 76 19.86 -0.53 -16.30
C ASP A 76 19.61 0.29 -14.96
N ASP A 77 19.11 -0.21 -13.80
CA ASP A 77 19.48 -1.37 -12.93
C ASP A 77 18.48 -1.67 -11.78
N ILE A 78 18.50 -2.90 -11.22
CA ILE A 78 17.58 -3.51 -10.22
C ILE A 78 18.15 -3.48 -8.78
N SER A 79 17.30 -3.62 -7.74
CA SER A 79 17.68 -3.52 -6.32
C SER A 79 17.35 -4.74 -5.43
N HIS A 80 18.13 -4.86 -4.34
CA HIS A 80 18.10 -5.77 -3.18
C HIS A 80 17.07 -6.93 -3.13
N LEU A 81 17.59 -8.13 -2.85
CA LEU A 81 16.88 -9.41 -2.70
C LEU A 81 17.30 -10.09 -1.38
N ALA A 82 16.34 -10.62 -0.61
CA ALA A 82 16.58 -11.42 0.59
C ALA A 82 15.64 -12.63 0.67
N LEU A 83 16.01 -13.66 1.44
CA LEU A 83 15.22 -14.88 1.60
C LEU A 83 15.19 -15.43 3.04
N ASP A 84 14.14 -16.20 3.34
CA ASP A 84 14.06 -17.15 4.45
C ASP A 84 13.79 -18.53 3.86
N ILE A 85 14.76 -19.45 4.00
CA ILE A 85 14.62 -20.84 3.53
C ILE A 85 14.33 -21.74 4.72
N GLY A 86 13.07 -21.78 5.13
CA GLY A 86 12.57 -22.70 6.15
C GLY A 86 12.50 -24.15 5.67
N GLY A 87 12.27 -25.08 6.60
CA GLY A 87 12.22 -26.53 6.30
C GLY A 87 11.13 -26.95 5.31
N SER A 88 10.02 -26.20 5.24
CA SER A 88 8.86 -26.50 4.37
C SER A 88 8.61 -25.47 3.27
N LEU A 89 8.84 -24.18 3.56
CA LEU A 89 8.61 -23.05 2.64
C LEU A 89 9.83 -22.13 2.55
N ILE A 90 10.16 -21.76 1.31
CA ILE A 90 11.00 -20.61 0.96
C ILE A 90 10.12 -19.37 0.93
N LYS A 91 10.61 -18.28 1.50
CA LYS A 91 10.06 -16.94 1.37
C LYS A 91 11.12 -16.07 0.74
N LEU A 92 10.71 -15.28 -0.23
CA LEU A 92 11.56 -14.41 -1.03
C LEU A 92 11.00 -12.99 -0.97
N LEU A 93 11.90 -12.02 -0.80
CA LEU A 93 11.58 -10.61 -0.68
C LEU A 93 12.51 -9.80 -1.58
N TYR A 94 11.96 -8.98 -2.49
CA TYR A 94 12.78 -8.10 -3.33
C TYR A 94 12.19 -6.69 -3.45
N PHE A 95 13.03 -5.68 -3.67
CA PHE A 95 12.62 -4.29 -3.79
C PHE A 95 12.80 -3.77 -5.21
N SER A 96 11.70 -3.35 -5.85
CA SER A 96 11.73 -2.59 -7.10
C SER A 96 11.49 -1.11 -6.80
N ARG A 97 12.39 -0.23 -7.25
CA ARG A 97 12.14 1.22 -7.19
C ARG A 97 10.96 1.63 -8.08
N HIS A 98 10.37 2.78 -7.79
CA HIS A 98 9.53 3.49 -8.75
C HIS A 98 10.43 4.01 -9.87
N GLU A 99 9.98 3.89 -11.12
CA GLU A 99 10.58 4.65 -12.22
C GLU A 99 10.11 6.11 -12.12
N ASP A 100 10.84 6.90 -11.34
CA ASP A 100 10.81 8.34 -11.55
C ASP A 100 11.30 8.61 -12.98
N TYR A 101 10.55 9.41 -13.74
CA TYR A 101 11.09 10.18 -14.88
C TYR A 101 12.02 11.30 -14.34
N SER A 102 13.02 10.88 -13.57
CA SER A 102 13.99 11.67 -12.81
C SER A 102 15.03 12.27 -13.74
N ASN A 103 14.59 13.25 -14.52
CA ASN A 103 15.47 14.15 -15.23
C ASN A 103 16.16 15.04 -14.17
N ASP A 104 17.23 14.53 -13.52
CA ASP A 104 18.01 15.18 -12.45
C ASP A 104 18.68 16.51 -12.88
N GLY A 105 18.52 16.89 -14.14
CA GLY A 105 18.78 18.24 -14.65
C GLY A 105 17.70 19.29 -14.34
N ASP A 106 16.52 18.92 -13.82
CA ASP A 106 15.43 19.89 -13.60
C ASP A 106 15.72 20.84 -12.42
N LYS A 107 16.09 22.07 -12.80
CA LYS A 107 16.36 23.18 -11.89
C LYS A 107 15.11 23.58 -11.08
N ARG A 108 13.89 23.31 -11.56
CA ARG A 108 12.63 23.67 -10.91
C ARG A 108 12.51 23.02 -9.53
N LYS A 109 12.57 21.68 -9.43
CA LYS A 109 12.47 20.97 -8.14
C LYS A 109 13.55 21.40 -7.13
N ARG A 110 14.78 21.71 -7.58
CA ARG A 110 15.84 22.23 -6.69
C ARG A 110 15.51 23.65 -6.18
N THR A 111 15.05 24.53 -7.05
CA THR A 111 14.65 25.91 -6.71
C THR A 111 13.49 25.92 -5.69
N ILE A 112 12.53 25.00 -5.83
CA ILE A 112 11.40 24.86 -4.90
C ILE A 112 11.91 24.37 -3.52
N LYS A 113 12.78 23.36 -3.45
CA LYS A 113 13.30 22.83 -2.17
C LYS A 113 14.13 23.85 -1.40
N GLU A 114 14.94 24.65 -2.09
CA GLU A 114 15.69 25.76 -1.49
C GLU A 114 14.75 26.83 -0.89
N ARG A 115 13.65 27.16 -1.57
CA ARG A 115 12.64 28.13 -1.10
C ARG A 115 11.79 27.63 0.06
N LEU A 116 11.47 26.34 0.08
CA LEU A 116 10.73 25.68 1.17
C LEU A 116 11.60 25.39 2.40
N GLY A 117 12.85 25.86 2.43
CA GLY A 117 13.77 25.67 3.56
C GLY A 117 14.24 24.24 3.75
N ILE A 118 14.07 23.37 2.74
CA ILE A 118 14.45 21.95 2.79
C ILE A 118 15.96 21.84 2.55
N THR A 119 16.74 22.24 3.55
CA THR A 119 18.20 22.15 3.53
C THR A 119 18.67 20.73 3.83
N ASN A 120 19.52 20.15 2.98
CA ASN A 120 20.14 18.84 3.20
C ASN A 120 21.16 18.89 4.36
N GLY A 121 20.67 18.84 5.59
CA GLY A 121 21.47 18.92 6.81
C GLY A 121 22.23 17.63 7.13
N ASN A 122 23.41 17.46 6.56
CA ASN A 122 24.46 16.48 6.92
C ASN A 122 24.12 14.98 6.92
N LEU A 123 22.88 14.54 6.70
CA LEU A 123 22.60 13.16 6.29
C LEU A 123 23.19 12.91 4.89
N ARG A 124 23.67 11.68 4.64
CA ARG A 124 24.28 11.30 3.35
C ARG A 124 23.20 11.32 2.26
N SER A 125 23.28 12.28 1.34
CA SER A 125 22.23 12.51 0.34
C SER A 125 22.14 11.41 -0.72
N TYR A 126 21.41 10.35 -0.41
CA TYR A 126 20.66 9.60 -1.40
C TYR A 126 19.25 10.19 -1.48
N PRO A 127 18.64 10.35 -2.67
CA PRO A 127 17.22 10.66 -2.74
C PRO A 127 16.43 9.50 -2.13
N VAL A 128 15.39 9.81 -1.35
CA VAL A 128 14.42 8.83 -0.84
C VAL A 128 13.57 8.36 -2.01
N LEU A 129 14.09 7.39 -2.76
CA LEU A 129 13.47 6.83 -3.95
C LEU A 129 12.33 5.90 -3.52
N GLY A 130 11.09 6.27 -3.87
CA GLY A 130 9.93 5.43 -3.69
C GLY A 130 10.07 4.06 -4.37
N GLY A 131 9.24 3.11 -4.00
CA GLY A 131 9.31 1.76 -4.55
C GLY A 131 8.30 0.78 -3.99
N ARG A 132 8.55 -0.50 -4.23
CA ARG A 132 7.63 -1.60 -3.94
C ARG A 132 8.43 -2.79 -3.43
N LEU A 133 8.04 -3.32 -2.28
CA LEU A 133 8.66 -4.48 -1.64
C LEU A 133 7.74 -5.69 -1.86
N HIS A 134 8.24 -6.67 -2.61
CA HIS A 134 7.47 -7.77 -3.17
C HIS A 134 7.69 -9.07 -2.40
N PHE A 135 6.60 -9.68 -1.95
CA PHE A 135 6.58 -10.86 -1.08
C PHE A 135 6.18 -12.11 -1.89
N VAL A 136 7.07 -13.11 -2.01
CA VAL A 136 6.85 -14.31 -2.84
C VAL A 136 7.12 -15.60 -2.03
N LYS A 137 6.29 -16.64 -2.20
CA LYS A 137 6.48 -17.97 -1.54
C LYS A 137 6.79 -19.07 -2.56
N PHE A 138 7.63 -20.04 -2.16
CA PHE A 138 7.83 -21.31 -2.87
C PHE A 138 7.90 -22.45 -1.85
N GLU A 139 7.63 -23.70 -2.27
CA GLU A 139 7.84 -24.86 -1.41
C GLU A 139 9.33 -25.24 -1.39
N THR A 140 9.91 -25.55 -0.22
CA THR A 140 11.37 -25.81 -0.11
C THR A 140 11.84 -27.02 -0.93
N HIS A 141 10.93 -27.95 -1.26
CA HIS A 141 11.24 -29.08 -2.16
C HIS A 141 11.29 -28.68 -3.65
N LYS A 142 10.75 -27.51 -4.01
CA LYS A 142 10.73 -26.89 -5.34
C LYS A 142 11.75 -25.75 -5.47
N ILE A 143 12.90 -25.87 -4.80
CA ILE A 143 13.96 -24.85 -4.79
C ILE A 143 14.36 -24.36 -6.20
N ASN A 144 14.28 -25.24 -7.21
CA ASN A 144 14.52 -24.88 -8.62
C ASN A 144 13.58 -23.77 -9.11
N GLU A 145 12.27 -23.84 -8.85
CA GLU A 145 11.30 -22.82 -9.28
C GLU A 145 11.63 -21.44 -8.69
N CYS A 146 12.15 -21.39 -7.46
CA CYS A 146 12.63 -20.17 -6.83
C CYS A 146 13.91 -19.63 -7.51
N LEU A 147 14.86 -20.51 -7.87
CA LEU A 147 16.08 -20.13 -8.59
C LEU A 147 15.75 -19.63 -10.00
N ASP A 148 14.82 -20.27 -10.70
CA ASP A 148 14.40 -19.89 -12.04
C ASP A 148 13.58 -18.59 -12.06
N PHE A 149 12.81 -18.31 -10.98
CA PHE A 149 12.23 -16.99 -10.73
C PHE A 149 13.31 -15.90 -10.53
N ILE A 150 14.30 -16.15 -9.66
CA ILE A 150 15.43 -15.22 -9.44
C ILE A 150 16.26 -15.02 -10.72
N HIS A 151 16.39 -16.04 -11.55
CA HIS A 151 17.11 -15.95 -12.83
C HIS A 151 16.33 -15.13 -13.85
N SER A 152 15.06 -15.47 -14.12
CA SER A 152 14.20 -14.79 -15.09
C SER A 152 13.88 -13.34 -14.73
N LYS A 153 13.78 -13.01 -13.43
CA LYS A 153 13.65 -11.63 -12.93
C LYS A 153 15.01 -10.92 -12.74
N GLN A 154 16.13 -11.58 -13.08
CA GLN A 154 17.51 -11.09 -12.95
C GLN A 154 17.94 -10.59 -11.56
N LEU A 155 17.19 -10.90 -10.49
CA LEU A 155 17.39 -10.42 -9.11
C LEU A 155 18.72 -10.87 -8.45
N HIS A 156 19.49 -11.72 -9.13
CA HIS A 156 20.81 -12.20 -8.72
C HIS A 156 21.97 -11.31 -9.23
N ARG A 157 21.71 -10.42 -10.18
CA ARG A 157 22.70 -9.52 -10.78
C ARG A 157 22.84 -8.25 -9.93
N ARG A 158 24.06 -7.70 -9.88
CA ARG A 158 24.42 -6.50 -9.11
C ARG A 158 25.58 -5.83 -9.81
N ASP A 159 25.38 -4.63 -10.35
CA ASP A 159 26.39 -3.97 -11.19
C ASP A 159 27.62 -3.50 -10.36
N PRO A 160 28.86 -3.60 -10.87
CA PRO A 160 30.04 -3.16 -10.14
C PRO A 160 30.30 -1.67 -10.37
N TYR A 161 30.03 -0.85 -9.34
CA TYR A 161 30.25 0.60 -9.32
C TYR A 161 31.54 1.05 -10.06
N PRO A 162 31.43 1.86 -11.15
CA PRO A 162 32.58 2.25 -11.99
C PRO A 162 33.69 3.09 -11.32
N TRP A 163 33.56 3.49 -10.05
CA TRP A 163 34.42 4.49 -9.42
C TRP A 163 35.62 3.92 -8.62
N SER A 164 35.82 2.61 -8.59
CA SER A 164 36.98 1.95 -7.96
C SER A 164 37.98 1.45 -9.01
N SER A 165 38.82 2.34 -9.56
CA SER A 165 39.80 1.92 -10.56
C SER A 165 40.97 1.16 -9.91
N LYS A 166 41.13 -0.11 -10.33
CA LYS A 166 42.23 -1.07 -10.06
C LYS A 166 42.08 -1.95 -8.81
N THR A 167 42.07 -3.26 -9.10
CA THR A 167 42.40 -4.39 -8.20
C THR A 167 41.55 -4.59 -6.95
N LEU A 168 40.30 -4.98 -7.15
CA LEU A 168 39.70 -6.12 -6.43
C LEU A 168 39.10 -7.11 -7.46
N PRO A 169 38.93 -8.40 -7.13
CA PRO A 169 38.30 -9.38 -8.02
C PRO A 169 36.82 -9.09 -8.29
N LEU A 170 36.28 -9.68 -9.36
CA LEU A 170 34.85 -9.67 -9.65
C LEU A 170 34.09 -10.35 -8.50
N GLY A 171 33.46 -9.55 -7.64
CA GLY A 171 32.76 -10.05 -6.46
C GLY A 171 31.46 -10.79 -6.83
N THR A 172 31.33 -12.04 -6.42
CA THR A 172 30.06 -12.78 -6.50
C THR A 172 28.97 -12.01 -5.75
N GLY A 173 27.80 -11.80 -6.39
CA GLY A 173 26.67 -11.11 -5.77
C GLY A 173 26.32 -11.73 -4.41
N VAL A 174 26.03 -10.89 -3.42
CA VAL A 174 25.74 -11.32 -2.04
C VAL A 174 24.25 -11.16 -1.75
N ILE A 175 23.58 -12.30 -1.53
CA ILE A 175 22.17 -12.38 -1.13
C ILE A 175 22.11 -12.71 0.36
N LYS A 176 21.34 -11.93 1.14
CA LYS A 176 21.09 -12.22 2.56
C LYS A 176 19.99 -13.27 2.71
N VAL A 177 20.30 -14.36 3.40
CA VAL A 177 19.39 -15.50 3.59
C VAL A 177 19.41 -15.98 5.03
N THR A 178 18.21 -16.16 5.60
CA THR A 178 18.02 -16.77 6.92
C THR A 178 17.29 -18.12 6.83
N GLY A 179 17.08 -18.75 7.99
CA GLY A 179 16.50 -20.09 8.12
C GLY A 179 17.53 -21.20 7.84
N GLY A 180 17.27 -22.40 8.36
CA GLY A 180 18.20 -23.55 8.23
C GLY A 180 18.58 -23.93 6.79
N GLY A 181 17.76 -23.58 5.79
CA GLY A 181 18.07 -23.78 4.38
C GLY A 181 19.19 -22.89 3.84
N ALA A 182 19.50 -21.75 4.49
CA ALA A 182 20.67 -20.92 4.18
C ALA A 182 22.00 -21.71 4.29
N TYR A 183 22.03 -22.77 5.09
CA TYR A 183 23.15 -23.70 5.18
C TYR A 183 23.06 -24.80 4.11
N LYS A 184 21.87 -25.39 3.91
CA LYS A 184 21.65 -26.54 3.03
C LYS A 184 21.83 -26.25 1.53
N PHE A 185 21.49 -25.04 1.08
CA PHE A 185 21.43 -24.69 -0.34
C PHE A 185 22.49 -23.68 -0.79
N ALA A 186 23.47 -23.35 0.07
CA ALA A 186 24.48 -22.33 -0.23
C ALA A 186 25.26 -22.59 -1.54
N ASP A 187 25.71 -23.84 -1.75
CA ASP A 187 26.44 -24.22 -2.96
C ASP A 187 25.53 -24.21 -4.19
N LEU A 188 24.26 -24.62 -4.06
CA LEU A 188 23.28 -24.60 -5.16
C LEU A 188 23.00 -23.17 -5.68
N PHE A 189 22.90 -22.18 -4.80
CA PHE A 189 22.79 -20.77 -5.20
C PHE A 189 24.03 -20.29 -5.95
N LYS A 190 25.22 -20.69 -5.49
CA LYS A 190 26.50 -20.37 -6.10
C LYS A 190 26.66 -21.01 -7.49
N GLU A 191 26.22 -22.26 -7.65
CA GLU A 191 26.24 -23.00 -8.91
C GLU A 191 25.22 -22.48 -9.93
N ARG A 192 23.98 -22.19 -9.52
CA ARG A 192 22.88 -21.82 -10.44
C ARG A 192 22.76 -20.34 -10.75
N LEU A 193 23.24 -19.46 -9.86
CA LEU A 193 23.06 -18.01 -9.98
C LEU A 193 24.38 -17.22 -9.88
N GLY A 194 25.51 -17.86 -9.56
CA GLY A 194 26.80 -17.19 -9.37
C GLY A 194 26.88 -16.34 -8.09
N VAL A 195 25.91 -16.48 -7.19
CA VAL A 195 25.77 -15.67 -5.96
C VAL A 195 26.23 -16.42 -4.71
N SER A 196 26.75 -15.66 -3.76
CA SER A 196 27.10 -16.13 -2.42
C SER A 196 25.98 -15.79 -1.44
N ILE A 197 25.72 -16.70 -0.51
CA ILE A 197 24.77 -16.47 0.60
C ILE A 197 25.52 -15.86 1.78
N GLU A 198 25.08 -14.68 2.21
CA GLU A 198 25.35 -14.14 3.54
C GLU A 198 24.25 -14.66 4.49
N LYS A 199 24.67 -15.27 5.60
CA LYS A 199 23.78 -16.04 6.48
C LYS A 199 23.37 -15.22 7.69
N GLU A 200 22.07 -15.00 7.85
CA GLU A 200 21.49 -14.22 8.94
C GLU A 200 20.81 -15.11 9.98
N ASP A 201 20.89 -14.74 11.27
CA ASP A 201 20.26 -15.52 12.35
C ASP A 201 18.73 -15.50 12.27
N GLU A 202 18.10 -16.67 12.43
CA GLU A 202 16.66 -16.85 12.26
C GLU A 202 15.88 -16.09 13.34
N MET A 203 16.31 -16.14 14.61
CA MET A 203 15.60 -15.43 15.69
C MET A 203 15.78 -13.91 15.56
N HIS A 204 16.98 -13.43 15.23
CA HIS A 204 17.23 -12.01 14.97
C HIS A 204 16.40 -11.48 13.81
N CYS A 205 16.32 -12.22 12.70
CA CYS A 205 15.50 -11.83 11.56
C CYS A 205 14.01 -11.80 11.88
N LEU A 206 13.49 -12.82 12.57
CA LEU A 206 12.08 -12.87 12.99
C LEU A 206 11.69 -11.67 13.87
N VAL A 207 12.55 -11.30 14.82
CA VAL A 207 12.30 -10.15 15.71
C VAL A 207 12.47 -8.82 14.97
N SER A 208 13.49 -8.68 14.11
CA SER A 208 13.72 -7.49 13.30
C SER A 208 12.56 -7.24 12.32
N GLY A 209 12.09 -8.27 11.63
CA GLY A 209 10.92 -8.19 10.73
C GLY A 209 9.63 -7.85 11.49
N ALA A 210 9.41 -8.42 12.68
CA ALA A 210 8.27 -8.07 13.52
C ALA A 210 8.33 -6.61 14.01
N ASN A 211 9.47 -6.17 14.53
CA ASN A 211 9.72 -4.78 14.96
C ASN A 211 9.51 -3.79 13.81
N PHE A 212 9.98 -4.11 12.60
CA PHE A 212 9.79 -3.31 11.41
C PHE A 212 8.30 -3.09 11.10
N LEU A 213 7.54 -4.17 10.93
CA LEU A 213 6.13 -4.08 10.54
C LEU A 213 5.30 -3.37 11.63
N LEU A 214 5.48 -3.74 12.89
CA LEU A 214 4.74 -3.18 14.03
C LEU A 214 5.01 -1.69 14.29
N LYS A 215 6.07 -1.12 13.71
CA LYS A 215 6.40 0.32 13.79
C LYS A 215 6.05 1.08 12.52
N ALA A 216 6.37 0.52 11.35
CA ALA A 216 6.31 1.24 10.08
C ALA A 216 4.96 1.07 9.35
N ILE A 217 4.23 -0.03 9.58
CA ILE A 217 2.97 -0.35 8.90
C ILE A 217 1.77 0.00 9.80
N ARG A 218 0.90 0.91 9.33
CA ARG A 218 -0.40 1.13 10.00
C ARG A 218 -1.28 -0.11 9.84
N HIS A 219 -1.97 -0.49 10.91
CA HIS A 219 -2.86 -1.66 10.92
C HIS A 219 -2.20 -2.99 10.47
N GLU A 220 -0.93 -3.24 10.83
CA GLU A 220 -0.31 -4.58 10.66
C GLU A 220 -0.94 -5.62 11.58
N ALA A 221 -1.11 -5.25 12.86
CA ALA A 221 -1.61 -6.15 13.90
C ALA A 221 -3.13 -6.18 13.92
N PHE A 222 -3.70 -7.36 14.16
CA PHE A 222 -5.14 -7.54 14.35
C PHE A 222 -5.45 -8.64 15.36
N THR A 223 -6.57 -8.53 16.07
CA THR A 223 -7.19 -9.64 16.80
C THR A 223 -8.14 -10.39 15.85
N HIS A 224 -8.43 -11.65 16.17
CA HIS A 224 -9.42 -12.44 15.44
C HIS A 224 -10.17 -13.33 16.43
N MET A 225 -11.48 -13.16 16.58
CA MET A 225 -12.28 -13.89 17.57
C MET A 225 -13.74 -14.03 17.09
N GLU A 226 -14.29 -15.24 17.19
CA GLU A 226 -15.65 -15.59 16.75
C GLU A 226 -15.92 -15.25 15.27
N GLY A 227 -14.86 -15.21 14.45
CA GLY A 227 -14.91 -14.81 13.05
C GLY A 227 -14.80 -13.29 12.79
N GLU A 228 -14.85 -12.46 13.83
CA GLU A 228 -14.64 -11.01 13.72
C GLU A 228 -13.14 -10.65 13.81
N LYS A 229 -12.73 -9.62 13.08
CA LYS A 229 -11.32 -9.26 12.84
C LYS A 229 -11.08 -7.77 13.06
N GLU A 230 -10.58 -7.40 14.22
CA GLU A 230 -10.35 -6.01 14.61
C GLU A 230 -8.87 -5.63 14.49
N PHE A 231 -8.56 -4.48 13.87
CA PHE A 231 -7.19 -4.03 13.68
C PHE A 231 -6.70 -3.19 14.87
N VAL A 232 -5.53 -3.56 15.40
CA VAL A 232 -4.94 -2.96 16.59
C VAL A 232 -3.84 -2.00 16.17
N GLN A 233 -4.11 -0.69 16.21
CA GLN A 233 -3.07 0.31 16.02
C GLN A 233 -2.28 0.50 17.33
N ILE A 234 -1.00 0.16 17.29
CA ILE A 234 -0.07 0.27 18.43
C ILE A 234 0.72 1.58 18.27
N ASP A 235 1.06 2.23 19.38
CA ASP A 235 2.00 3.36 19.39
C ASP A 235 3.43 2.78 19.31
N PRO A 236 4.25 3.14 18.29
CA PRO A 236 5.64 2.68 18.18
C PRO A 236 6.52 2.95 19.42
N ASN A 237 6.15 3.94 20.24
CA ASN A 237 6.85 4.30 21.47
C ASN A 237 6.50 3.37 22.65
N ASP A 238 5.32 2.72 22.62
CA ASP A 238 4.83 1.82 23.68
C ASP A 238 4.97 0.33 23.30
N LEU A 239 5.47 -0.01 22.11
CA LEU A 239 5.47 -1.37 21.56
C LEU A 239 6.02 -2.48 22.50
N TYR A 240 6.97 -2.15 23.36
CA TYR A 240 7.68 -3.11 24.23
C TYR A 240 7.18 -3.11 25.68
N PRO A 241 7.28 -4.24 26.40
CA PRO A 241 7.66 -5.56 25.93
C PRO A 241 6.49 -6.30 25.25
N TYR A 242 6.80 -7.39 24.54
CA TYR A 242 5.83 -8.32 23.97
C TYR A 242 6.36 -9.75 23.85
N LEU A 243 5.47 -10.71 23.60
CA LEU A 243 5.81 -12.10 23.28
C LEU A 243 5.56 -12.37 21.79
N LEU A 244 6.56 -12.87 21.06
CA LEU A 244 6.46 -13.32 19.67
C LEU A 244 6.40 -14.85 19.65
N VAL A 245 5.35 -15.41 19.03
CA VAL A 245 5.12 -16.85 18.91
C VAL A 245 5.15 -17.22 17.43
N ASN A 246 6.32 -17.58 16.91
CA ASN A 246 6.47 -17.96 15.50
C ASN A 246 6.09 -19.43 15.30
N VAL A 247 4.99 -19.68 14.58
CA VAL A 247 4.42 -21.00 14.29
C VAL A 247 4.79 -21.43 12.87
N GLY A 248 5.93 -22.10 12.76
CA GLY A 248 6.41 -22.74 11.54
C GLY A 248 6.18 -24.26 11.57
N SER A 249 7.18 -25.02 11.10
CA SER A 249 7.16 -26.48 11.18
C SER A 249 7.11 -26.97 12.65
N GLY A 250 7.84 -26.29 13.54
CA GLY A 250 7.64 -26.26 14.99
C GLY A 250 7.42 -24.83 15.46
N VAL A 251 7.47 -24.58 16.78
CA VAL A 251 7.16 -23.27 17.36
C VAL A 251 8.30 -22.72 18.20
N SER A 252 8.67 -21.46 17.98
CA SER A 252 9.62 -20.70 18.81
C SER A 252 8.89 -19.56 19.51
N ILE A 253 9.12 -19.42 20.82
CA ILE A 253 8.50 -18.41 21.67
C ILE A 253 9.61 -17.48 22.17
N ILE A 254 9.51 -16.22 21.78
CA ILE A 254 10.55 -15.21 21.94
C ILE A 254 9.97 -14.03 22.72
N LYS A 255 10.59 -13.66 23.85
CA LYS A 255 10.29 -12.43 24.59
C LYS A 255 11.10 -11.30 23.98
N VAL A 256 10.45 -10.17 23.68
CA VAL A 256 11.08 -8.98 23.10
C VAL A 256 10.92 -7.80 24.06
N ASP A 257 12.04 -7.28 24.53
CA ASP A 257 12.13 -6.18 25.52
C ASP A 257 12.53 -4.84 24.88
N GLY A 258 12.93 -4.84 23.61
CA GLY A 258 13.33 -3.63 22.89
C GLY A 258 13.98 -3.95 21.54
N GLU A 259 14.40 -2.90 20.84
CA GLU A 259 15.13 -3.07 19.58
C GLU A 259 16.47 -3.80 19.83
N GLY A 260 16.73 -4.87 19.07
CA GLY A 260 17.88 -5.77 19.29
C GLY A 260 17.91 -6.49 20.65
N LYS A 261 16.84 -6.44 21.46
CA LYS A 261 16.78 -7.02 22.83
C LYS A 261 15.66 -8.05 22.92
N PHE A 262 16.04 -9.33 22.79
CA PHE A 262 15.10 -10.44 22.85
C PHE A 262 15.76 -11.72 23.42
N GLU A 263 14.93 -12.65 23.88
CA GLU A 263 15.32 -13.96 24.40
C GLU A 263 14.36 -15.04 23.89
N ARG A 264 14.87 -16.17 23.37
CA ARG A 264 14.03 -17.33 23.02
C ARG A 264 13.67 -18.14 24.26
N VAL A 265 12.73 -17.60 25.05
CA VAL A 265 12.31 -18.12 26.36
C VAL A 265 11.67 -19.51 26.33
N SER A 266 11.10 -19.95 25.19
CA SER A 266 10.46 -21.27 25.07
C SER A 266 10.26 -21.71 23.61
N GLY A 267 9.56 -22.83 23.42
CA GLY A 267 9.13 -23.37 22.13
C GLY A 267 8.56 -24.78 22.28
N THR A 268 7.93 -25.28 21.22
CA THR A 268 7.40 -26.65 21.15
C THR A 268 7.68 -27.28 19.79
N ASN A 269 7.87 -28.60 19.77
CA ASN A 269 7.95 -29.40 18.54
C ASN A 269 6.57 -29.79 17.99
N VAL A 270 5.49 -29.37 18.65
CA VAL A 270 4.10 -29.48 18.20
C VAL A 270 3.72 -28.19 17.46
N GLY A 271 3.75 -28.23 16.13
CA GLY A 271 3.46 -27.09 15.25
C GLY A 271 2.88 -27.51 13.90
N GLY A 272 2.98 -26.65 12.89
CA GLY A 272 2.38 -26.89 11.58
C GLY A 272 2.96 -28.11 10.83
N GLY A 273 4.21 -28.47 11.10
CA GLY A 273 4.83 -29.70 10.60
C GLY A 273 4.26 -30.95 11.26
N THR A 274 3.84 -30.85 12.52
CA THR A 274 3.17 -31.93 13.27
C THR A 274 1.74 -32.13 12.76
N TYR A 275 1.01 -31.03 12.52
CA TYR A 275 -0.32 -31.06 11.89
C TYR A 275 -0.25 -31.74 10.53
N TRP A 276 0.67 -31.29 9.67
CA TRP A 276 0.85 -31.85 8.34
C TRP A 276 1.29 -33.32 8.38
N GLY A 277 2.27 -33.66 9.22
CA GLY A 277 2.80 -35.00 9.34
C GLY A 277 1.76 -36.02 9.81
N LEU A 278 1.05 -35.73 10.90
CA LEU A 278 -0.01 -36.60 11.43
C LEU A 278 -1.22 -36.64 10.51
N GLY A 279 -1.65 -35.48 9.99
CA GLY A 279 -2.78 -35.40 9.07
C GLY A 279 -2.55 -36.22 7.81
N ARG A 280 -1.40 -36.08 7.16
CA ARG A 280 -1.02 -36.89 5.99
C ARG A 280 -1.02 -38.40 6.29
N LEU A 281 -0.57 -38.82 7.47
CA LEU A 281 -0.53 -40.23 7.87
C LEU A 281 -1.94 -40.81 8.13
N LEU A 282 -2.83 -40.03 8.75
CA LEU A 282 -4.16 -40.48 9.16
C LEU A 282 -5.23 -40.31 8.07
N THR A 283 -5.18 -39.23 7.28
CA THR A 283 -6.17 -38.88 6.24
C THR A 283 -5.76 -39.28 4.82
N LYS A 284 -4.47 -39.61 4.60
CA LYS A 284 -3.87 -39.92 3.29
C LYS A 284 -3.81 -38.73 2.30
N CYS A 285 -4.07 -37.50 2.76
CA CYS A 285 -3.97 -36.25 1.98
C CYS A 285 -2.58 -35.98 1.37
N LYS A 286 -2.56 -35.16 0.32
CA LYS A 286 -1.38 -34.85 -0.51
C LYS A 286 -0.84 -33.43 -0.32
N SER A 287 -1.66 -32.46 0.06
CA SER A 287 -1.21 -31.11 0.43
C SER A 287 -1.67 -30.65 1.82
N PHE A 288 -0.98 -29.64 2.37
CA PHE A 288 -1.37 -28.96 3.60
C PHE A 288 -2.74 -28.29 3.48
N ASP A 289 -3.00 -27.66 2.33
CA ASP A 289 -4.23 -26.93 2.04
C ASP A 289 -5.44 -27.88 1.97
N GLU A 290 -5.29 -29.05 1.32
CA GLU A 290 -6.29 -30.13 1.26
C GLU A 290 -6.68 -30.60 2.67
N LEU A 291 -5.68 -30.83 3.54
CA LEU A 291 -5.92 -31.23 4.93
C LEU A 291 -6.71 -30.15 5.69
N LEU A 292 -6.43 -28.87 5.46
CA LEU A 292 -7.18 -27.77 6.08
C LEU A 292 -8.60 -27.62 5.52
N GLU A 293 -8.81 -27.81 4.22
CA GLU A 293 -10.14 -27.84 3.60
C GLU A 293 -11.03 -28.98 4.13
N LEU A 294 -10.44 -30.09 4.57
CA LEU A 294 -11.15 -31.14 5.29
C LEU A 294 -11.55 -30.70 6.71
N SER A 295 -10.67 -30.00 7.44
CA SER A 295 -10.95 -29.56 8.81
C SER A 295 -12.21 -28.68 8.91
N GLN A 296 -12.47 -27.85 7.90
CA GLN A 296 -13.65 -26.97 7.82
C GLN A 296 -14.99 -27.72 7.72
N LYS A 297 -14.95 -29.02 7.40
CA LYS A 297 -16.12 -29.90 7.21
C LYS A 297 -16.22 -30.97 8.33
N GLY A 298 -15.34 -30.88 9.34
CA GLY A 298 -15.25 -31.84 10.42
C GLY A 298 -16.20 -31.56 11.57
N ASP A 299 -16.53 -32.61 12.32
CA ASP A 299 -17.00 -32.55 13.69
C ASP A 299 -16.01 -33.32 14.57
N ASN A 300 -15.38 -32.63 15.52
CA ASN A 300 -14.44 -33.27 16.44
C ASN A 300 -15.14 -34.11 17.52
N SER A 301 -16.47 -33.98 17.69
CA SER A 301 -17.23 -34.64 18.76
C SER A 301 -17.20 -36.18 18.68
N ALA A 302 -16.94 -36.73 17.49
CA ALA A 302 -16.78 -38.16 17.25
C ALA A 302 -15.39 -38.71 17.61
N ILE A 303 -14.41 -37.86 17.94
CA ILE A 303 -12.99 -38.24 18.12
C ILE A 303 -12.42 -37.72 19.44
N ASP A 304 -12.71 -36.47 19.79
CA ASP A 304 -12.28 -35.87 21.05
C ASP A 304 -13.23 -36.27 22.19
N MET A 305 -12.65 -36.60 23.34
CA MET A 305 -13.41 -36.71 24.58
C MET A 305 -13.58 -35.31 25.17
N LEU A 306 -14.81 -34.86 25.29
CA LEU A 306 -15.21 -33.58 25.84
C LEU A 306 -15.49 -33.71 27.34
N VAL A 307 -15.53 -32.58 28.05
CA VAL A 307 -15.93 -32.53 29.47
C VAL A 307 -17.33 -33.11 29.67
N GLY A 308 -18.25 -32.87 28.72
CA GLY A 308 -19.59 -33.44 28.74
C GLY A 308 -19.61 -34.97 28.70
N ASP A 309 -18.70 -35.62 27.99
CA ASP A 309 -18.61 -37.09 27.96
C ASP A 309 -18.21 -37.67 29.34
N ILE A 310 -17.42 -36.91 30.12
CA ILE A 310 -16.97 -37.30 31.47
C ILE A 310 -18.02 -36.97 32.53
N TYR A 311 -18.71 -35.83 32.40
CA TYR A 311 -19.64 -35.29 33.41
C TYR A 311 -21.12 -35.47 33.03
N GLY A 312 -21.46 -36.36 32.09
CA GLY A 312 -22.84 -36.74 31.78
C GLY A 312 -23.66 -35.66 31.08
N GLY A 313 -23.04 -34.92 30.15
CA GLY A 313 -23.62 -33.81 29.39
C GLY A 313 -23.62 -32.47 30.12
N MET A 314 -23.08 -32.39 31.35
CA MET A 314 -23.06 -31.17 32.16
C MET A 314 -21.72 -30.43 32.09
N ASP A 315 -21.76 -29.11 32.27
CA ASP A 315 -20.58 -28.27 32.53
C ASP A 315 -19.91 -28.67 33.86
N TYR A 316 -18.57 -28.59 33.91
CA TYR A 316 -17.85 -28.72 35.18
C TYR A 316 -17.72 -27.36 35.88
N SER A 317 -18.87 -26.82 36.29
CA SER A 317 -19.03 -25.43 36.76
C SER A 317 -18.15 -25.03 37.96
N LYS A 318 -17.63 -26.01 38.74
CA LYS A 318 -16.70 -25.76 39.86
C LYS A 318 -15.38 -25.12 39.42
N ILE A 319 -14.96 -25.34 38.17
CA ILE A 319 -13.72 -24.78 37.60
C ILE A 319 -13.93 -24.08 36.25
N GLY A 320 -15.19 -23.86 35.84
CA GLY A 320 -15.53 -23.06 34.66
C GLY A 320 -15.29 -23.72 33.30
N LEU A 321 -15.22 -25.05 33.23
CA LEU A 321 -15.15 -25.77 31.94
C LEU A 321 -16.57 -26.08 31.43
N SER A 322 -16.86 -25.76 30.18
CA SER A 322 -18.13 -26.13 29.52
C SER A 322 -18.15 -27.61 29.15
N ALA A 323 -19.34 -28.20 28.99
CA ALA A 323 -19.53 -29.55 28.47
C ALA A 323 -18.90 -29.75 27.07
N SER A 324 -18.84 -28.68 26.27
CA SER A 324 -18.22 -28.65 24.93
C SER A 324 -16.69 -28.52 24.93
N THR A 325 -16.06 -28.25 26.07
CA THR A 325 -14.60 -28.13 26.18
C THR A 325 -13.94 -29.49 25.97
N ILE A 326 -12.86 -29.57 25.19
CA ILE A 326 -12.07 -30.80 25.02
C ILE A 326 -11.39 -31.14 26.34
N ALA A 327 -11.63 -32.35 26.86
CA ALA A 327 -10.95 -32.92 28.01
C ALA A 327 -9.76 -33.80 27.62
N SER A 328 -9.85 -34.50 26.48
CA SER A 328 -8.74 -35.26 25.88
C SER A 328 -8.90 -35.35 24.36
N SER A 329 -7.97 -34.76 23.61
CA SER A 329 -7.95 -34.88 22.15
C SER A 329 -7.72 -36.33 21.72
N PHE A 330 -8.42 -36.79 20.69
CA PHE A 330 -8.48 -38.21 20.28
C PHE A 330 -8.97 -39.19 21.37
N GLY A 331 -9.52 -38.68 22.48
CA GLY A 331 -9.92 -39.48 23.65
C GLY A 331 -11.04 -40.50 23.42
N LYS A 332 -11.82 -40.41 22.34
CA LYS A 332 -12.83 -41.43 21.99
C LYS A 332 -12.25 -42.61 21.22
N ALA A 333 -11.14 -42.41 20.51
CA ALA A 333 -10.49 -43.44 19.70
C ALA A 333 -9.89 -44.61 20.52
N ILE A 334 -9.80 -44.49 21.84
CA ILE A 334 -9.41 -45.58 22.77
C ILE A 334 -10.62 -46.36 23.32
N SER A 335 -11.83 -45.82 23.17
CA SER A 335 -13.05 -46.28 23.83
C SER A 335 -14.03 -46.96 22.85
N GLU A 336 -13.96 -46.58 21.57
CA GLU A 336 -14.75 -47.17 20.50
C GLU A 336 -13.95 -48.25 19.76
N ASN A 337 -14.56 -49.42 19.52
CA ASN A 337 -13.91 -50.54 18.84
C ASN A 337 -13.97 -50.37 17.30
N LYS A 338 -13.42 -49.25 16.82
CA LYS A 338 -13.38 -48.78 15.42
C LYS A 338 -11.96 -48.85 14.86
N GLU A 339 -11.83 -49.12 13.56
CA GLU A 339 -10.58 -49.01 12.81
C GLU A 339 -10.38 -47.59 12.25
N LEU A 340 -9.18 -47.27 11.75
CA LEU A 340 -8.89 -45.93 11.21
C LEU A 340 -9.83 -45.53 10.05
N ASP A 341 -10.20 -46.48 9.19
CA ASP A 341 -11.08 -46.23 8.04
C ASP A 341 -12.57 -46.07 8.43
N ASP A 342 -12.95 -46.28 9.70
CA ASP A 342 -14.29 -45.94 10.23
C ASP A 342 -14.43 -44.45 10.60
N TYR A 343 -13.31 -43.72 10.71
CA TYR A 343 -13.29 -42.30 11.05
C TYR A 343 -13.22 -41.43 9.80
N ARG A 344 -14.00 -40.35 9.81
CA ARG A 344 -14.00 -39.37 8.72
C ARG A 344 -12.69 -38.57 8.66
N PRO A 345 -12.05 -38.42 7.49
CA PRO A 345 -10.87 -37.58 7.32
C PRO A 345 -11.07 -36.12 7.75
N GLU A 346 -12.29 -35.58 7.59
CA GLU A 346 -12.64 -34.23 8.06
C GLU A 346 -12.55 -34.10 9.59
N ASP A 347 -13.10 -35.08 10.30
CA ASP A 347 -13.20 -35.10 11.76
C ASP A 347 -11.82 -35.27 12.39
N ILE A 348 -10.99 -36.16 11.80
CA ILE A 348 -9.58 -36.34 12.15
C ILE A 348 -8.81 -35.03 11.98
N SER A 349 -8.97 -34.38 10.82
CA SER A 349 -8.26 -33.14 10.51
C SER A 349 -8.63 -32.02 11.48
N LEU A 350 -9.92 -31.89 11.81
CA LEU A 350 -10.39 -30.88 12.77
C LEU A 350 -9.89 -31.13 14.19
N SER A 351 -9.89 -32.38 14.66
CA SER A 351 -9.33 -32.75 15.97
C SER A 351 -7.82 -32.47 16.03
N LEU A 352 -7.04 -32.81 14.98
CA LEU A 352 -5.61 -32.45 14.88
C LEU A 352 -5.39 -30.93 14.94
N LEU A 353 -6.17 -30.16 14.16
CA LEU A 353 -6.06 -28.70 14.09
C LEU A 353 -6.35 -28.06 15.45
N ARG A 354 -7.43 -28.51 16.11
CA ARG A 354 -7.79 -28.07 17.47
C ARG A 354 -6.71 -28.42 18.49
N MET A 355 -6.30 -29.68 18.56
CA MET A 355 -5.28 -30.17 19.51
C MET A 355 -4.00 -29.32 19.45
N ILE A 356 -3.52 -29.04 18.25
CA ILE A 356 -2.28 -28.28 18.03
C ILE A 356 -2.49 -26.79 18.34
N SER A 357 -3.58 -26.19 17.87
CA SER A 357 -3.88 -24.77 18.12
C SER A 357 -4.11 -24.47 19.61
N TYR A 358 -4.83 -25.34 20.33
CA TYR A 358 -4.99 -25.25 21.79
C TYR A 358 -3.66 -25.40 22.53
N ASN A 359 -2.81 -26.35 22.14
CA ASN A 359 -1.49 -26.53 22.76
C ASN A 359 -0.61 -25.29 22.58
N ILE A 360 -0.60 -24.72 21.37
CA ILE A 360 0.13 -23.47 21.05
C ILE A 360 -0.41 -22.30 21.89
N GLY A 361 -1.73 -22.09 21.93
CA GLY A 361 -2.36 -21.04 22.73
C GLY A 361 -2.05 -21.19 24.22
N GLN A 362 -2.10 -22.41 24.76
CA GLN A 362 -1.81 -22.70 26.17
C GLN A 362 -0.36 -22.39 26.55
N ILE A 363 0.61 -22.90 25.77
CA ILE A 363 2.04 -22.69 26.04
C ILE A 363 2.38 -21.19 25.89
N SER A 364 1.74 -20.49 24.95
CA SER A 364 1.91 -19.05 24.75
C SER A 364 1.38 -18.26 25.95
N TYR A 365 0.17 -18.55 26.41
CA TYR A 365 -0.40 -17.98 27.64
C TYR A 365 0.49 -18.23 28.87
N LEU A 366 0.96 -19.46 29.08
CA LEU A 366 1.81 -19.80 30.23
C LEU A 366 3.15 -19.05 30.22
N ASN A 367 3.73 -18.81 29.04
CA ASN A 367 4.93 -17.98 28.91
C ASN A 367 4.61 -16.49 29.13
N ALA A 368 3.53 -15.97 28.56
CA ALA A 368 3.09 -14.59 28.78
C ALA A 368 2.86 -14.30 30.27
N LEU A 369 2.16 -15.20 30.97
CA LEU A 369 1.93 -15.17 32.42
C LEU A 369 3.25 -15.18 33.21
N ARG A 370 4.19 -16.08 32.86
CA ARG A 370 5.51 -16.18 33.51
C ARG A 370 6.31 -14.88 33.47
N PHE A 371 6.16 -14.09 32.40
CA PHE A 371 6.90 -12.85 32.19
C PHE A 371 6.05 -11.56 32.38
N GLY A 372 4.80 -11.68 32.85
CA GLY A 372 3.90 -10.54 33.08
C GLY A 372 3.46 -9.81 31.80
N LEU A 373 3.51 -10.47 30.64
CA LEU A 373 3.24 -9.88 29.33
C LEU A 373 1.75 -9.99 28.98
N LYS A 374 1.15 -8.89 28.51
CA LYS A 374 -0.24 -8.88 28.02
C LYS A 374 -0.37 -9.01 26.50
N ARG A 375 0.70 -8.67 25.76
CA ARG A 375 0.75 -8.66 24.30
C ARG A 375 1.42 -9.92 23.78
N ILE A 376 0.66 -10.74 23.04
CA ILE A 376 1.14 -11.95 22.37
C ILE A 376 0.88 -11.80 20.87
N PHE A 377 1.95 -11.67 20.08
CA PHE A 377 1.88 -11.68 18.62
C PHE A 377 2.21 -13.08 18.12
N PHE A 378 1.27 -13.68 17.40
CA PHE A 378 1.47 -14.93 16.68
C PHE A 378 2.00 -14.61 15.29
N GLY A 379 2.95 -15.43 14.83
CA GLY A 379 3.63 -15.30 13.54
C GLY A 379 3.76 -16.65 12.84
N GLY A 380 4.31 -16.66 11.63
CA GLY A 380 4.58 -17.87 10.87
C GLY A 380 3.46 -18.28 9.91
N PHE A 381 3.69 -19.33 9.14
CA PHE A 381 2.80 -19.71 8.02
C PHE A 381 1.61 -20.60 8.40
N PHE A 382 1.62 -21.23 9.59
CA PHE A 382 0.54 -22.16 10.01
C PHE A 382 -0.81 -21.47 10.28
N ILE A 383 -0.77 -20.17 10.57
CA ILE A 383 -1.93 -19.33 10.88
C ILE A 383 -2.44 -18.56 9.65
N ARG A 384 -1.68 -18.56 8.54
CA ARG A 384 -1.81 -17.58 7.46
C ARG A 384 -3.11 -17.68 6.67
N GLY A 385 -4.04 -16.76 6.95
CA GLY A 385 -5.34 -16.72 6.30
C GLY A 385 -6.24 -17.87 6.73
N HIS A 386 -6.04 -18.38 7.94
CA HIS A 386 -6.76 -19.54 8.48
C HIS A 386 -7.54 -19.10 9.72
N ALA A 387 -8.68 -18.42 9.45
CA ALA A 387 -9.59 -17.87 10.46
C ALA A 387 -9.83 -18.80 11.66
N TYR A 388 -10.12 -20.08 11.37
CA TYR A 388 -10.35 -21.11 12.38
C TYR A 388 -9.16 -21.33 13.33
N THR A 389 -7.94 -21.33 12.81
CA THR A 389 -6.69 -21.47 13.59
C THR A 389 -6.51 -20.26 14.49
N MET A 390 -6.76 -19.06 13.97
CA MET A 390 -6.69 -17.81 14.71
C MET A 390 -7.75 -17.74 15.81
N ASP A 391 -9.01 -18.04 15.51
CA ASP A 391 -10.11 -18.16 16.50
C ASP A 391 -9.78 -19.14 17.62
N THR A 392 -9.25 -20.33 17.28
CA THR A 392 -8.90 -21.35 18.28
C THR A 392 -7.76 -20.88 19.20
N ILE A 393 -6.76 -20.17 18.67
CA ILE A 393 -5.66 -19.59 19.45
C ILE A 393 -6.16 -18.42 20.32
N SER A 394 -7.02 -17.55 19.78
CA SER A 394 -7.60 -16.43 20.51
C SER A 394 -8.51 -16.87 21.65
N PHE A 395 -9.41 -17.82 21.39
CA PHE A 395 -10.27 -18.43 22.40
C PHE A 395 -9.43 -19.09 23.50
N ALA A 396 -8.39 -19.84 23.14
CA ALA A 396 -7.44 -20.43 24.07
C ALA A 396 -6.78 -19.38 25.00
N VAL A 397 -6.16 -18.35 24.43
CA VAL A 397 -5.48 -17.28 25.20
C VAL A 397 -6.47 -16.51 26.07
N HIS A 398 -7.64 -16.16 25.53
CA HIS A 398 -8.68 -15.44 26.26
C HIS A 398 -9.25 -16.27 27.42
N PHE A 399 -9.60 -17.54 27.17
CA PHE A 399 -10.16 -18.44 28.19
C PHE A 399 -9.20 -18.63 29.37
N TRP A 400 -7.95 -18.99 29.11
CA TRP A 400 -6.98 -19.24 30.20
C TRP A 400 -6.52 -17.97 30.91
N SER A 401 -6.47 -16.82 30.23
CA SER A 401 -6.21 -15.52 30.86
C SER A 401 -7.45 -14.83 31.47
N LYS A 402 -8.65 -15.42 31.32
CA LYS A 402 -9.94 -14.80 31.71
C LYS A 402 -10.15 -13.41 31.08
N GLY A 403 -9.63 -13.21 29.87
CA GLY A 403 -9.67 -11.94 29.13
C GLY A 403 -8.58 -10.93 29.50
N GLU A 404 -7.64 -11.25 30.41
CA GLU A 404 -6.52 -10.33 30.74
C GLU A 404 -5.45 -10.23 29.62
N MET A 405 -5.46 -11.16 28.66
CA MET A 405 -4.54 -11.22 27.52
C MET A 405 -5.31 -11.42 26.20
N GLN A 406 -4.77 -10.89 25.12
CA GLN A 406 -5.30 -11.05 23.76
C GLN A 406 -4.23 -11.67 22.84
N ALA A 407 -4.68 -12.55 21.95
CA ALA A 407 -3.89 -13.00 20.81
C ALA A 407 -4.00 -11.98 19.68
N MET A 408 -2.86 -11.57 19.12
CA MET A 408 -2.78 -10.72 17.94
C MET A 408 -2.01 -11.45 16.83
N PHE A 409 -2.35 -11.19 15.59
CA PHE A 409 -1.79 -11.78 14.38
C PHE A 409 -1.23 -10.66 13.49
N LEU A 410 -0.41 -10.98 12.48
CA LEU A 410 0.29 -9.98 11.64
C LEU A 410 -0.01 -10.24 10.16
N ARG A 411 -0.37 -9.22 9.39
CA ARG A 411 -0.66 -9.37 7.94
C ARG A 411 0.48 -10.05 7.16
N HIS A 412 1.74 -9.78 7.54
CA HIS A 412 2.95 -10.32 6.93
C HIS A 412 3.62 -11.42 7.78
N GLU A 413 2.90 -12.03 8.73
CA GLU A 413 3.36 -13.08 9.65
C GLU A 413 4.20 -14.21 9.04
N GLY A 414 3.91 -14.59 7.79
CA GLY A 414 4.64 -15.63 7.08
C GLY A 414 6.07 -15.22 6.65
N PHE A 415 6.39 -13.93 6.62
CA PHE A 415 7.57 -13.36 5.95
C PHE A 415 8.60 -12.69 6.87
N LEU A 416 8.34 -12.67 8.19
CA LEU A 416 9.18 -11.97 9.19
C LEU A 416 10.69 -12.25 9.03
N GLY A 417 11.06 -13.51 8.77
CA GLY A 417 12.47 -13.90 8.56
C GLY A 417 13.09 -13.28 7.30
N ALA A 418 12.42 -13.36 6.15
CA ALA A 418 12.92 -12.76 4.90
C ALA A 418 13.01 -11.22 5.01
N LEU A 419 12.11 -10.62 5.79
CA LEU A 419 12.08 -9.18 6.04
C LEU A 419 13.21 -8.73 6.97
N GLY A 420 13.52 -9.46 8.04
CA GLY A 420 14.72 -9.21 8.85
C GLY A 420 16.03 -9.42 8.09
N ALA A 421 16.08 -10.42 7.20
CA ALA A 421 17.23 -10.63 6.30
C ALA A 421 17.38 -9.52 5.24
N PHE A 422 16.29 -8.82 4.90
CA PHE A 422 16.33 -7.62 4.06
C PHE A 422 16.79 -6.39 4.84
N MET A 423 16.26 -6.18 6.05
CA MET A 423 16.61 -5.04 6.92
C MET A 423 18.04 -5.10 7.48
N SER A 424 18.72 -6.24 7.38
CA SER A 424 20.14 -6.42 7.74
C SER A 424 21.11 -6.11 6.60
N TYR A 425 20.64 -5.69 5.41
CA TYR A 425 21.51 -4.97 4.47
C TYR A 425 22.07 -3.71 5.14
N GLU A 426 23.37 -3.47 4.98
CA GLU A 426 24.08 -2.36 5.63
C GLU A 426 23.41 -1.00 5.41
N LYS A 427 23.73 -0.05 6.30
CA LYS A 427 23.17 1.31 6.41
C LYS A 427 23.36 2.17 5.15
N HIS A 428 22.60 1.84 4.12
CA HIS A 428 22.60 2.44 2.78
C HIS A 428 21.30 3.23 2.52
N GLY A 429 20.76 3.89 3.56
CA GLY A 429 19.45 4.57 3.53
C GLY A 429 18.28 3.76 4.08
N LEU A 430 18.48 2.51 4.52
CA LEU A 430 17.42 1.73 5.19
C LEU A 430 17.11 2.19 6.62
N ASP A 431 18.04 2.90 7.27
CA ASP A 431 17.77 3.62 8.54
C ASP A 431 16.69 4.71 8.31
N ASP A 432 16.67 5.36 7.14
CA ASP A 432 15.65 6.35 6.78
C ASP A 432 14.29 5.69 6.49
N LEU A 433 14.28 4.44 6.00
CA LEU A 433 13.04 3.66 5.79
C LEU A 433 12.21 3.50 7.08
N MET A 434 12.87 3.45 8.25
CA MET A 434 12.23 3.40 9.57
C MET A 434 11.63 4.75 10.00
N SER A 435 11.98 5.85 9.32
CA SER A 435 11.42 7.19 9.54
C SER A 435 10.26 7.53 8.60
N HIS A 436 9.86 6.59 7.74
CA HIS A 436 8.81 6.78 6.74
C HIS A 436 7.69 5.79 6.97
N GLN A 437 6.43 6.26 6.90
CA GLN A 437 5.29 5.40 7.14
C GLN A 437 4.95 4.60 5.88
N LEU A 438 5.00 3.27 6.01
CA LEU A 438 4.74 2.32 4.94
C LEU A 438 3.27 1.91 4.93
N VAL A 439 2.76 1.57 3.75
CA VAL A 439 1.37 1.15 3.57
C VAL A 439 1.31 -0.15 2.76
N GLU A 440 0.66 -1.18 3.31
CA GLU A 440 0.20 -2.31 2.48
C GLU A 440 -1.00 -1.85 1.68
N ARG A 441 -0.78 -1.62 0.38
CA ARG A 441 -1.84 -1.23 -0.55
C ARG A 441 -2.07 -2.44 -1.45
N PHE A 442 -3.06 -3.23 -1.00
CA PHE A 442 -3.72 -4.38 -1.62
C PHE A 442 -2.82 -5.57 -2.04
N PRO A 443 -2.99 -6.76 -1.42
CA PRO A 443 -2.23 -7.95 -1.77
C PRO A 443 -2.77 -8.56 -3.08
N MET A 444 -2.17 -8.13 -4.19
CA MET A 444 -2.41 -8.63 -5.54
C MET A 444 -1.83 -10.04 -5.69
N GLY A 445 -2.66 -11.08 -5.61
CA GLY A 445 -2.24 -12.42 -6.04
C GLY A 445 -1.81 -12.41 -7.51
N ALA A 446 -0.80 -13.19 -7.89
CA ALA A 446 -0.26 -13.14 -9.25
C ALA A 446 -1.34 -13.43 -10.30
N PRO A 447 -1.37 -12.71 -11.43
CA PRO A 447 -2.46 -12.83 -12.39
C PRO A 447 -2.54 -14.23 -12.99
N TYR A 448 -3.75 -14.81 -12.97
CA TYR A 448 -4.07 -16.05 -13.65
C TYR A 448 -3.71 -15.97 -15.15
N THR A 449 -2.59 -16.56 -15.55
CA THR A 449 -2.39 -17.05 -16.92
C THR A 449 -3.11 -18.40 -17.11
N GLY A 450 -4.38 -18.45 -16.69
CA GLY A 450 -5.26 -19.61 -16.66
C GLY A 450 -6.50 -19.45 -17.54
N GLY A 451 -6.45 -18.54 -18.52
CA GLY A 451 -7.52 -18.41 -19.51
C GLY A 451 -7.48 -19.57 -20.50
N ASN A 452 -8.52 -20.41 -20.51
CA ASN A 452 -8.71 -21.43 -21.55
C ASN A 452 -8.74 -20.78 -22.94
N ILE A 453 -8.08 -21.41 -23.92
CA ILE A 453 -8.13 -20.99 -25.33
C ILE A 453 -9.52 -21.32 -25.88
N HIS A 454 -10.44 -20.37 -25.79
CA HIS A 454 -11.79 -20.49 -26.34
C HIS A 454 -11.86 -19.95 -27.78
N GLY A 455 -11.33 -20.76 -28.70
CA GLY A 455 -11.51 -20.61 -30.14
C GLY A 455 -11.20 -21.93 -30.85
N PRO A 456 -11.94 -22.31 -31.90
CA PRO A 456 -11.55 -23.45 -32.73
C PRO A 456 -10.22 -23.17 -33.45
N PRO A 457 -9.43 -24.19 -33.80
CA PRO A 457 -8.25 -24.01 -34.63
C PRO A 457 -8.59 -23.31 -35.95
N LEU A 458 -7.75 -22.36 -36.38
CA LEU A 458 -7.95 -21.59 -37.61
C LEU A 458 -7.75 -22.45 -38.87
N GLY A 459 -8.80 -23.15 -39.29
CA GLY A 459 -8.88 -23.89 -40.54
C GLY A 459 -9.50 -23.06 -41.67
N ASP A 460 -8.65 -22.57 -42.57
CA ASP A 460 -8.99 -21.89 -43.83
C ASP A 460 -9.64 -20.48 -43.73
N LEU A 461 -9.49 -19.67 -44.78
CA LEU A 461 -9.58 -18.21 -44.76
C LEU A 461 -10.86 -17.64 -45.43
N ASN A 462 -11.91 -18.45 -45.60
CA ASN A 462 -13.03 -18.12 -46.50
C ASN A 462 -14.41 -17.82 -45.86
N GLU A 463 -14.60 -17.97 -44.54
CA GLU A 463 -15.90 -17.63 -43.88
C GLU A 463 -15.93 -16.24 -43.22
N LYS A 464 -15.37 -15.22 -43.90
CA LYS A 464 -15.64 -13.80 -43.58
C LYS A 464 -16.95 -13.32 -44.24
N ILE A 465 -18.11 -13.67 -43.67
CA ILE A 465 -19.41 -12.95 -43.85
C ILE A 465 -20.47 -13.48 -42.83
N SER A 466 -21.40 -12.61 -42.42
CA SER A 466 -22.59 -12.91 -41.57
C SER A 466 -22.36 -13.39 -40.12
N TRP A 467 -21.64 -12.59 -39.33
CA TRP A 467 -21.77 -12.58 -37.85
C TRP A 467 -22.42 -11.30 -37.30
N MET A 468 -22.08 -10.14 -37.90
CA MET A 468 -22.55 -8.80 -37.48
C MET A 468 -24.10 -8.68 -37.44
N GLU A 469 -24.80 -9.35 -38.36
CA GLU A 469 -26.27 -9.26 -38.50
C GLU A 469 -27.05 -10.02 -37.41
N LYS A 470 -26.40 -10.96 -36.68
CA LYS A 470 -27.05 -11.71 -35.60
C LYS A 470 -27.02 -10.98 -34.27
N PHE A 471 -26.04 -10.10 -34.05
CA PHE A 471 -25.87 -9.38 -32.78
C PHE A 471 -26.95 -8.31 -32.57
N VAL A 472 -27.32 -7.60 -33.65
CA VAL A 472 -28.31 -6.50 -33.63
C VAL A 472 -29.75 -6.98 -33.34
N ARG A 473 -30.04 -8.29 -33.41
CA ARG A 473 -31.41 -8.83 -33.37
C ARG A 473 -31.83 -9.56 -32.07
N ARG A 474 -31.12 -9.31 -30.96
CA ARG A 474 -31.49 -9.80 -29.60
C ARG A 474 -31.54 -8.71 -28.51
N GLY A 475 -31.51 -7.44 -28.88
CA GLY A 475 -31.59 -6.30 -27.93
C GLY A 475 -32.97 -6.05 -27.30
N THR A 476 -33.90 -7.00 -27.36
CA THR A 476 -35.29 -6.83 -26.87
C THR A 476 -35.85 -8.15 -26.33
N GLU A 477 -35.84 -8.32 -25.01
CA GLU A 477 -36.94 -8.90 -24.20
C GLU A 477 -36.52 -8.89 -22.71
N ILE A 478 -37.24 -8.12 -21.89
CA ILE A 478 -37.03 -8.03 -20.43
C ILE A 478 -38.24 -8.67 -19.76
N THR A 479 -38.01 -9.69 -18.92
CA THR A 479 -38.97 -10.14 -17.89
C THR A 479 -38.25 -10.88 -16.76
N ALA A 480 -38.49 -10.48 -15.52
CA ALA A 480 -38.15 -11.27 -14.33
C ALA A 480 -39.30 -12.24 -13.98
N PRO A 481 -39.04 -13.24 -13.11
CA PRO A 481 -39.84 -13.24 -11.87
C PRO A 481 -39.05 -13.60 -10.59
N VAL A 482 -39.64 -13.25 -9.45
CA VAL A 482 -39.13 -13.50 -8.09
C VAL A 482 -39.85 -14.71 -7.45
N PRO A 483 -39.15 -15.62 -6.75
CA PRO A 483 -39.75 -16.56 -5.79
C PRO A 483 -39.79 -15.97 -4.36
N MET A 484 -40.84 -16.26 -3.58
CA MET A 484 -40.99 -15.79 -2.18
C MET A 484 -40.70 -16.87 -1.13
N THR A 485 -40.51 -16.41 0.12
CA THR A 485 -40.20 -17.21 1.33
C THR A 485 -41.40 -18.06 1.81
N PRO A 486 -41.17 -18.97 2.80
CA PRO A 486 -41.72 -18.69 4.14
C PRO A 486 -40.85 -19.12 5.34
N SER A 487 -41.31 -18.72 6.54
CA SER A 487 -40.63 -18.73 7.86
C SER A 487 -40.70 -20.02 8.69
N LYS A 488 -39.78 -20.18 9.69
CA LYS A 488 -39.97 -20.70 11.09
C LYS A 488 -38.58 -20.91 11.76
N THR A 489 -38.34 -20.87 13.08
CA THR A 489 -39.14 -20.53 14.29
C THR A 489 -38.21 -20.00 15.41
N THR A 490 -38.76 -19.39 16.47
CA THR A 490 -38.01 -19.02 17.69
C THR A 490 -37.67 -20.22 18.59
N GLY A 491 -36.47 -20.23 19.18
CA GLY A 491 -36.05 -21.13 20.25
C GLY A 491 -34.95 -20.50 21.12
N LEU A 492 -34.88 -20.82 22.41
CA LEU A 492 -33.88 -20.28 23.34
C LEU A 492 -32.62 -21.17 23.39
N GLY A 493 -31.45 -20.52 23.43
CA GLY A 493 -30.28 -20.97 24.20
C GLY A 493 -29.68 -22.34 23.85
N GLY A 494 -28.79 -22.37 22.86
CA GLY A 494 -27.84 -23.46 22.63
C GLY A 494 -26.49 -22.91 22.15
N PHE A 495 -25.39 -23.53 22.57
CA PHE A 495 -24.06 -23.21 22.04
C PHE A 495 -23.88 -23.88 20.68
N GLU A 496 -24.12 -23.15 19.59
CA GLU A 496 -23.86 -23.64 18.24
C GLU A 496 -22.36 -23.57 17.89
N VAL A 497 -22.00 -24.28 16.82
CA VAL A 497 -20.67 -24.22 16.19
C VAL A 497 -20.39 -22.77 15.74
N PRO A 498 -19.15 -22.23 15.85
CA PRO A 498 -18.78 -20.95 15.26
C PRO A 498 -19.12 -20.96 13.76
N SER A 499 -20.18 -20.24 13.39
CA SER A 499 -20.78 -20.34 12.05
C SER A 499 -20.04 -19.44 11.07
N SER A 500 -18.88 -19.90 10.62
CA SER A 500 -18.10 -19.26 9.55
C SER A 500 -18.96 -19.13 8.30
N ARG A 501 -19.53 -17.93 8.07
CA ARG A 501 -20.44 -17.64 6.94
C ARG A 501 -19.77 -17.71 5.56
N GLY A 502 -18.45 -17.93 5.49
CA GLY A 502 -17.71 -18.21 4.27
C GLY A 502 -17.93 -19.64 3.77
N SER A 503 -18.93 -19.84 2.91
CA SER A 503 -19.09 -21.09 2.15
C SER A 503 -18.02 -21.18 1.05
N ALA A 504 -17.15 -22.18 1.15
CA ALA A 504 -16.06 -22.53 0.24
C ALA A 504 -14.82 -21.60 0.23
N LEU A 505 -13.69 -22.14 0.69
CA LEU A 505 -12.36 -21.70 0.26
C LEU A 505 -12.12 -22.16 -1.19
N ARG A 506 -11.36 -21.39 -1.97
CA ARG A 506 -11.14 -21.61 -3.41
C ARG A 506 -10.15 -22.76 -3.65
N SER A 507 -10.36 -23.54 -4.71
CA SER A 507 -9.45 -24.60 -5.19
C SER A 507 -8.02 -24.15 -5.53
N ASP A 508 -7.81 -22.83 -5.64
CA ASP A 508 -6.65 -22.24 -6.29
C ASP A 508 -5.71 -21.50 -5.31
N ALA A 509 -5.85 -21.72 -3.99
CA ALA A 509 -5.01 -21.08 -2.94
C ALA A 509 -3.49 -21.38 -3.05
N SER A 510 -3.13 -22.33 -3.91
CA SER A 510 -1.76 -22.70 -4.27
C SER A 510 -1.12 -21.78 -5.33
N ALA A 511 -1.90 -21.00 -6.09
CA ALA A 511 -1.43 -20.20 -7.22
C ALA A 511 -0.78 -18.85 -6.82
N LEU A 512 0.44 -18.92 -6.30
CA LEU A 512 1.43 -17.82 -6.27
C LEU A 512 0.91 -16.48 -5.70
N ASN A 513 0.51 -16.51 -4.43
CA ASN A 513 0.12 -15.33 -3.64
C ASN A 513 1.30 -14.34 -3.48
N VAL A 514 1.38 -13.35 -4.36
CA VAL A 514 2.22 -12.15 -4.20
C VAL A 514 1.56 -11.20 -3.19
N GLY A 515 2.39 -10.50 -2.42
CA GLY A 515 1.99 -9.30 -1.68
C GLY A 515 2.91 -8.15 -2.04
N VAL A 516 2.41 -6.91 -2.02
CA VAL A 516 3.17 -5.71 -2.37
C VAL A 516 2.99 -4.66 -1.26
N LEU A 517 4.07 -4.38 -0.53
CA LEU A 517 4.14 -3.16 0.28
C LEU A 517 4.59 -2.01 -0.62
N HIS A 518 3.83 -0.92 -0.60
CA HIS A 518 4.16 0.29 -1.34
C HIS A 518 4.95 1.25 -0.44
N PHE A 519 6.19 1.52 -0.83
CA PHE A 519 7.06 2.51 -0.21
C PHE A 519 6.88 3.85 -0.91
N VAL A 520 5.99 4.68 -0.36
CA VAL A 520 5.77 6.07 -0.77
C VAL A 520 6.82 6.94 -0.07
N PRO A 521 7.50 7.87 -0.77
CA PRO A 521 8.51 8.71 -0.14
C PRO A 521 7.89 9.64 0.92
N THR A 522 8.51 9.68 2.11
CA THR A 522 8.28 10.66 3.18
C THR A 522 6.83 11.20 3.30
N LEU A 523 5.91 10.32 3.68
CA LEU A 523 4.55 10.72 4.05
C LEU A 523 4.55 11.31 5.47
N GLU A 524 4.44 12.63 5.55
CA GLU A 524 4.24 13.42 6.76
C GLU A 524 2.74 13.57 7.09
N VAL A 525 2.44 13.96 8.32
CA VAL A 525 1.10 14.46 8.69
C VAL A 525 0.99 15.93 8.26
N PHE A 526 -0.12 16.30 7.61
CA PHE A 526 -0.33 17.68 7.14
C PHE A 526 -0.34 18.68 8.32
N PRO A 527 0.63 19.61 8.41
CA PRO A 527 0.85 20.38 9.65
C PRO A 527 -0.29 21.26 10.13
N LEU A 528 -1.23 21.61 9.24
CA LEU A 528 -2.35 22.50 9.53
C LEU A 528 -3.62 21.76 9.98
N LEU A 529 -3.61 20.43 10.11
CA LEU A 529 -4.73 19.70 10.76
C LEU A 529 -4.86 20.11 12.23
N ALA A 530 -6.09 20.39 12.69
CA ALA A 530 -6.35 20.81 14.07
C ALA A 530 -6.04 19.69 15.10
N ASP A 531 -6.55 18.47 14.86
CA ASP A 531 -6.16 17.28 15.62
C ASP A 531 -5.91 16.07 14.69
N PRO A 532 -4.65 15.76 14.37
CA PRO A 532 -4.29 14.57 13.59
C PRO A 532 -4.65 13.22 14.22
N LYS A 533 -4.96 13.16 15.52
CA LYS A 533 -5.27 11.90 16.22
C LYS A 533 -6.74 11.49 16.08
N THR A 534 -7.65 12.45 16.06
CA THR A 534 -9.09 12.20 15.86
C THR A 534 -9.55 12.42 14.42
N TYR A 535 -8.72 13.02 13.57
CA TYR A 535 -8.99 13.17 12.14
C TYR A 535 -9.21 11.81 11.45
N GLU A 536 -10.42 11.66 10.88
CA GLU A 536 -10.76 10.63 9.91
C GLU A 536 -11.05 11.33 8.56
N PRO A 537 -10.32 11.01 7.48
CA PRO A 537 -10.56 11.60 6.18
C PRO A 537 -11.94 11.26 5.63
N ASN A 538 -12.39 10.01 5.76
CA ASN A 538 -13.55 9.50 5.03
C ASN A 538 -14.89 9.99 5.62
N THR A 539 -15.81 10.42 4.75
CA THR A 539 -17.20 10.75 5.14
C THR A 539 -18.15 9.55 5.07
N ILE A 540 -17.73 8.46 4.43
CA ILE A 540 -18.47 7.21 4.31
C ILE A 540 -17.70 6.10 5.02
N ASP A 541 -18.33 5.49 6.02
CA ASP A 541 -17.83 4.27 6.68
C ASP A 541 -18.33 3.03 5.91
N LEU A 542 -17.40 2.22 5.40
CA LEU A 542 -17.72 0.99 4.65
C LEU A 542 -17.87 -0.25 5.57
N SER A 543 -17.81 -0.10 6.89
CA SER A 543 -18.29 -1.14 7.81
C SER A 543 -19.82 -1.29 7.71
N ASP A 544 -20.55 -0.21 7.41
CA ASP A 544 -21.97 -0.26 7.07
C ASP A 544 -22.19 -1.09 5.80
N GLN A 545 -23.03 -2.13 5.92
CA GLN A 545 -23.31 -3.04 4.82
C GLN A 545 -24.01 -2.34 3.65
N GLY A 546 -24.92 -1.40 3.92
CA GLY A 546 -25.68 -0.71 2.89
C GLY A 546 -24.85 0.27 2.06
N GLU A 547 -23.83 0.89 2.66
CA GLU A 547 -22.81 1.67 1.93
C GLU A 547 -21.86 0.75 1.17
N ARG A 548 -21.36 -0.31 1.81
CA ARG A 548 -20.41 -1.25 1.18
C ARG A 548 -21.00 -1.90 -0.06
N GLU A 549 -22.20 -2.44 0.01
CA GLU A 549 -22.91 -2.99 -1.14
C GLU A 549 -23.08 -1.97 -2.27
N TYR A 550 -23.41 -0.72 -1.93
CA TYR A 550 -23.60 0.35 -2.90
C TYR A 550 -22.30 0.77 -3.60
N TRP A 551 -21.23 1.04 -2.85
CA TRP A 551 -19.98 1.53 -3.43
C TRP A 551 -19.21 0.43 -4.18
N LEU A 552 -19.23 -0.82 -3.69
CA LEU A 552 -18.71 -1.96 -4.46
C LEU A 552 -19.51 -2.19 -5.75
N LYS A 553 -20.84 -2.02 -5.71
CA LYS A 553 -21.69 -2.11 -6.90
C LYS A 553 -21.40 -1.01 -7.92
N VAL A 554 -21.32 0.27 -7.50
CA VAL A 554 -21.01 1.40 -8.40
C VAL A 554 -19.68 1.18 -9.13
N LEU A 555 -18.66 0.68 -8.42
CA LEU A 555 -17.35 0.39 -9.04
C LEU A 555 -17.37 -0.84 -9.97
N SER A 556 -18.22 -1.83 -9.68
CA SER A 556 -18.46 -2.97 -10.58
C SER A 556 -19.23 -2.56 -11.85
N GLU A 557 -20.22 -1.66 -11.73
CA GLU A 557 -21.01 -1.16 -12.86
C GLU A 557 -20.21 -0.21 -13.77
N HIS A 558 -19.26 0.57 -13.23
CA HIS A 558 -18.38 1.44 -14.01
C HIS A 558 -17.12 0.75 -14.57
N LEU A 559 -16.85 -0.51 -14.19
CA LEU A 559 -15.63 -1.22 -14.59
C LEU A 559 -15.46 -1.38 -16.12
N PRO A 560 -16.51 -1.67 -16.93
CA PRO A 560 -16.36 -1.79 -18.39
C PRO A 560 -15.92 -0.47 -19.05
N ASP A 561 -16.56 0.64 -18.70
CA ASP A 561 -16.23 1.97 -19.25
C ASP A 561 -14.79 2.37 -18.88
N LEU A 562 -14.29 1.95 -17.72
CA LEU A 562 -12.90 2.17 -17.29
C LEU A 562 -11.89 1.29 -18.04
N VAL A 563 -12.24 0.03 -18.32
CA VAL A 563 -11.43 -0.86 -19.17
C VAL A 563 -11.29 -0.27 -20.58
N ASP A 564 -12.40 0.13 -21.20
CA ASP A 564 -12.40 0.74 -22.53
C ASP A 564 -11.58 2.04 -22.54
N THR A 565 -11.68 2.86 -21.49
CA THR A 565 -10.87 4.10 -21.33
C THR A 565 -9.38 3.80 -21.25
N ALA A 566 -8.97 2.86 -20.39
CA ALA A 566 -7.56 2.47 -20.22
C ALA A 566 -6.98 1.83 -21.49
N VAL A 567 -7.75 0.95 -22.16
CA VAL A 567 -7.38 0.34 -23.44
C VAL A 567 -7.27 1.39 -24.56
N ALA A 568 -8.14 2.40 -24.58
CA ALA A 568 -8.09 3.49 -25.54
C ALA A 568 -6.91 4.46 -25.32
N SER A 569 -6.45 4.66 -24.07
CA SER A 569 -5.29 5.54 -23.80
C SER A 569 -4.00 5.00 -24.44
N GLU A 570 -3.87 3.67 -24.55
CA GLU A 570 -2.78 2.96 -25.23
C GLU A 570 -3.11 2.57 -26.69
N GLY A 571 -4.07 3.26 -27.32
CA GLY A 571 -4.37 3.11 -28.75
C GLY A 571 -5.12 1.85 -29.15
N GLY A 572 -5.71 1.11 -28.20
CA GLY A 572 -6.61 -0.02 -28.48
C GLY A 572 -5.94 -1.30 -28.98
N THR A 573 -4.64 -1.49 -28.69
CA THR A 573 -3.89 -2.69 -29.11
C THR A 573 -4.42 -3.98 -28.49
N GLU A 574 -4.22 -5.13 -29.15
CA GLU A 574 -4.63 -6.44 -28.61
C GLU A 574 -3.96 -6.76 -27.26
N ASP A 575 -2.73 -6.27 -27.04
CA ASP A 575 -2.03 -6.46 -25.77
C ASP A 575 -2.57 -5.54 -24.67
N ALA A 576 -2.97 -4.31 -25.00
CA ALA A 576 -3.71 -3.45 -24.08
C ALA A 576 -5.07 -4.08 -23.70
N LYS A 577 -5.86 -4.58 -24.67
CA LYS A 577 -7.11 -5.33 -24.40
C LYS A 577 -6.87 -6.50 -23.44
N ARG A 578 -5.86 -7.32 -23.71
CA ARG A 578 -5.45 -8.45 -22.86
C ARG A 578 -5.10 -8.03 -21.42
N ARG A 579 -4.48 -6.85 -21.24
CA ARG A 579 -4.24 -6.27 -19.89
C ARG A 579 -5.53 -5.75 -19.26
N GLY A 580 -6.38 -5.05 -20.02
CA GLY A 580 -7.69 -4.56 -19.56
C GLY A 580 -8.59 -5.69 -19.05
N ASP A 581 -8.66 -6.79 -19.80
CA ASP A 581 -9.32 -8.04 -19.41
C ASP A 581 -8.76 -8.65 -18.11
N ALA A 582 -7.45 -8.60 -17.91
CA ALA A 582 -6.79 -9.14 -16.72
C ALA A 582 -7.02 -8.24 -15.49
N PHE A 583 -6.93 -6.92 -15.68
CA PHE A 583 -7.33 -5.89 -14.71
C PHE A 583 -8.79 -6.07 -14.29
N ALA A 584 -9.71 -6.22 -15.24
CA ALA A 584 -11.14 -6.38 -14.96
C ALA A 584 -11.41 -7.62 -14.09
N ARG A 585 -10.80 -8.77 -14.43
CA ARG A 585 -10.91 -10.00 -13.62
C ARG A 585 -10.31 -9.84 -12.23
N ALA A 586 -9.13 -9.24 -12.11
CA ALA A 586 -8.46 -9.03 -10.84
C ALA A 586 -9.28 -8.10 -9.93
N PHE A 587 -9.60 -6.88 -10.39
CA PHE A 587 -10.36 -5.90 -9.62
C PHE A 587 -11.75 -6.43 -9.23
N SER A 588 -12.45 -7.14 -10.12
CA SER A 588 -13.71 -7.84 -9.78
C SER A 588 -13.53 -8.85 -8.64
N ALA A 589 -12.43 -9.59 -8.61
CA ALA A 589 -12.13 -10.55 -7.53
C ALA A 589 -11.79 -9.87 -6.20
N HIS A 590 -11.24 -8.64 -6.22
CA HIS A 590 -11.06 -7.81 -5.02
C HIS A 590 -12.38 -7.22 -4.53
N LEU A 591 -13.26 -6.74 -5.42
CA LEU A 591 -14.60 -6.26 -5.06
C LEU A 591 -15.46 -7.40 -4.46
N ALA A 592 -15.43 -8.59 -5.05
CA ALA A 592 -16.11 -9.78 -4.52
C ALA A 592 -15.57 -10.16 -3.13
N ARG A 593 -14.24 -10.22 -2.96
CA ARG A 593 -13.60 -10.50 -1.67
C ARG A 593 -13.96 -9.48 -0.58
N LEU A 594 -14.18 -8.21 -0.93
CA LEU A 594 -14.65 -7.18 0.02
C LEU A 594 -16.15 -7.25 0.32
N MET A 595 -16.95 -7.89 -0.54
CA MET A 595 -18.35 -8.21 -0.25
C MET A 595 -18.45 -9.38 0.75
N GLU A 596 -17.58 -10.39 0.59
CA GLU A 596 -17.51 -11.62 1.40
C GLU A 596 -16.81 -11.42 2.75
N GLU A 597 -15.63 -10.79 2.75
CA GLU A 597 -14.78 -10.51 3.93
C GLU A 597 -14.51 -9.00 4.01
N PRO A 598 -15.38 -8.20 4.65
CA PRO A 598 -15.24 -6.74 4.68
C PRO A 598 -13.93 -6.23 5.30
N ALA A 599 -13.37 -7.00 6.24
CA ALA A 599 -12.08 -6.74 6.90
C ALA A 599 -10.86 -7.31 6.14
N ALA A 600 -11.02 -7.72 4.87
CA ALA A 600 -9.98 -8.37 4.06
C ALA A 600 -8.67 -7.58 3.98
N TYR A 601 -8.75 -6.25 3.92
CA TYR A 601 -7.60 -5.35 3.74
C TYR A 601 -7.44 -4.31 4.88
N GLY A 602 -8.21 -4.46 5.96
CA GLY A 602 -8.31 -3.46 7.05
C GLY A 602 -9.65 -2.74 7.07
N LYS A 603 -9.81 -1.77 7.98
CA LYS A 603 -10.92 -0.80 7.92
C LYS A 603 -10.69 0.11 6.71
N LEU A 604 -11.35 -0.18 5.60
CA LEU A 604 -11.34 0.66 4.40
C LEU A 604 -12.39 1.77 4.51
N GLY A 605 -12.02 2.97 4.09
CA GLY A 605 -12.97 3.98 3.66
C GLY A 605 -13.06 4.07 2.13
N LEU A 606 -13.96 4.92 1.63
CA LEU A 606 -14.15 5.12 0.19
C LEU A 606 -12.87 5.60 -0.52
N ALA A 607 -12.01 6.37 0.16
CA ALA A 607 -10.72 6.78 -0.38
C ALA A 607 -9.80 5.61 -0.73
N ASN A 608 -9.75 4.57 0.13
CA ASN A 608 -8.92 3.39 -0.09
C ASN A 608 -9.49 2.48 -1.18
N LEU A 609 -10.82 2.40 -1.28
CA LEU A 609 -11.51 1.63 -2.31
C LEU A 609 -11.31 2.24 -3.72
N LEU A 610 -11.21 3.56 -3.81
CA LEU A 610 -10.84 4.26 -5.04
C LEU A 610 -9.33 4.13 -5.33
N GLU A 611 -8.48 4.13 -4.30
CA GLU A 611 -7.04 3.90 -4.43
C GLU A 611 -6.70 2.50 -4.98
N LEU A 612 -7.37 1.44 -4.51
CA LEU A 612 -7.29 0.07 -5.05
C LEU A 612 -7.48 0.03 -6.57
N ARG A 613 -8.45 0.79 -7.08
CA ARG A 613 -8.79 0.81 -8.51
C ARG A 613 -7.63 1.34 -9.35
N GLU A 614 -7.03 2.45 -8.92
CA GLU A 614 -5.88 3.07 -9.61
C GLU A 614 -4.62 2.21 -9.49
N GLU A 615 -4.42 1.50 -8.37
CA GLU A 615 -3.28 0.58 -8.22
C GLU A 615 -3.43 -0.69 -9.04
N CYS A 616 -4.63 -1.26 -9.14
CA CYS A 616 -4.92 -2.32 -10.09
C CYS A 616 -4.60 -1.88 -11.53
N LEU A 617 -5.01 -0.68 -11.96
CA LEU A 617 -4.65 -0.14 -13.28
C LEU A 617 -3.12 -0.08 -13.47
N ARG A 618 -2.40 0.52 -12.50
CA ARG A 618 -0.94 0.67 -12.55
C ARG A 618 -0.19 -0.67 -12.55
N GLU A 619 -0.66 -1.68 -11.83
CA GLU A 619 -0.04 -3.02 -11.85
C GLU A 619 -0.25 -3.71 -13.20
N PHE A 620 -1.43 -3.56 -13.82
CA PHE A 620 -1.67 -3.93 -15.21
C PHE A 620 -1.15 -2.89 -16.23
N GLN A 621 -0.13 -2.12 -15.84
CA GLN A 621 0.68 -1.20 -16.66
C GLN A 621 -0.07 -0.01 -17.29
N PHE A 622 -1.32 0.23 -16.94
CA PHE A 622 -2.04 1.46 -17.29
C PHE A 622 -1.58 2.60 -16.37
N VAL A 623 -0.44 3.22 -16.71
CA VAL A 623 0.17 4.31 -15.93
C VAL A 623 -0.73 5.54 -15.84
N ASP A 624 -1.44 5.85 -16.93
CA ASP A 624 -2.44 6.92 -16.98
C ASP A 624 -3.54 6.56 -18.00
N ALA A 625 -4.70 6.13 -17.50
CA ALA A 625 -5.86 5.78 -18.32
C ALA A 625 -6.54 7.00 -18.97
N TYR A 626 -6.31 8.21 -18.46
CA TYR A 626 -7.03 9.42 -18.89
C TYR A 626 -6.16 10.43 -19.64
N ARG A 627 -4.84 10.20 -19.78
CA ARG A 627 -3.86 11.06 -20.46
C ARG A 627 -4.37 11.69 -21.77
N SER A 628 -4.94 10.87 -22.66
CA SER A 628 -5.44 11.29 -23.97
C SER A 628 -6.75 12.10 -23.92
N ILE A 629 -7.46 12.05 -22.79
CA ILE A 629 -8.60 12.91 -22.45
C ILE A 629 -8.05 14.21 -21.84
N LYS A 630 -7.26 14.12 -20.76
CA LYS A 630 -6.62 15.25 -20.07
C LYS A 630 -5.88 16.22 -21.00
N GLN A 631 -5.11 15.70 -21.95
CA GLN A 631 -4.41 16.55 -22.93
C GLN A 631 -5.40 17.37 -23.78
N ARG A 632 -6.44 16.71 -24.33
CA ARG A 632 -7.44 17.35 -25.20
C ARG A 632 -8.30 18.34 -24.41
N GLU A 633 -8.64 18.00 -23.17
CA GLU A 633 -9.28 18.84 -22.17
C GLU A 633 -8.47 20.13 -21.89
N ASN A 634 -7.17 19.98 -21.63
CA ASN A 634 -6.26 21.10 -21.36
C ASN A 634 -6.09 22.00 -22.59
N GLU A 635 -5.86 21.43 -23.78
CA GLU A 635 -5.72 22.18 -25.04
C GLU A 635 -6.97 23.01 -25.38
N ALA A 636 -8.17 22.42 -25.27
CA ALA A 636 -9.43 23.11 -25.54
C ALA A 636 -9.72 24.23 -24.52
N SER A 637 -9.34 24.03 -23.25
CA SER A 637 -9.58 25.00 -22.18
C SER A 637 -8.60 26.18 -22.25
N LEU A 638 -7.32 25.92 -22.59
CA LEU A 638 -6.34 26.99 -22.83
C LEU A 638 -6.73 27.91 -23.99
N ALA A 639 -7.35 27.35 -25.04
CA ALA A 639 -7.76 28.12 -26.21
C ALA A 639 -8.83 29.19 -25.92
N VAL A 640 -9.65 29.00 -24.88
CA VAL A 640 -10.75 29.92 -24.49
C VAL A 640 -10.49 30.71 -23.20
N LEU A 641 -9.40 30.42 -22.49
CA LEU A 641 -9.00 31.15 -21.29
C LEU A 641 -8.87 32.68 -21.50
N PRO A 642 -8.37 33.22 -22.63
CA PRO A 642 -8.23 34.67 -22.82
C PRO A 642 -9.58 35.41 -22.67
N ASP A 643 -10.61 34.92 -23.36
CA ASP A 643 -11.97 35.49 -23.35
C ASP A 643 -12.57 35.53 -21.93
N LEU A 644 -12.29 34.50 -21.13
CA LEU A 644 -12.73 34.42 -19.73
C LEU A 644 -11.96 35.40 -18.84
N LEU A 645 -10.66 35.61 -19.07
CA LEU A 645 -9.87 36.57 -18.29
C LEU A 645 -10.25 38.02 -18.61
N GLU A 646 -10.56 38.35 -19.87
CA GLU A 646 -11.09 39.66 -20.26
C GLU A 646 -12.49 39.90 -19.67
N GLU A 647 -13.37 38.89 -19.73
CA GLU A 647 -14.69 38.93 -19.09
C GLU A 647 -14.58 39.21 -17.58
N LEU A 648 -13.72 38.48 -16.86
CA LEU A 648 -13.52 38.65 -15.42
C LEU A 648 -12.89 40.00 -15.06
N ASP A 649 -11.94 40.51 -15.84
CA ASP A 649 -11.32 41.83 -15.57
C ASP A 649 -12.27 43.00 -15.81
N SER A 650 -13.29 42.85 -16.65
CA SER A 650 -14.34 43.86 -16.84
C SER A 650 -15.27 44.05 -15.62
N MET A 651 -15.28 43.10 -14.68
CA MET A 651 -16.20 43.07 -13.54
C MET A 651 -15.72 43.89 -12.33
N SER A 652 -16.66 44.25 -11.45
CA SER A 652 -16.34 44.75 -10.11
C SER A 652 -15.71 43.64 -9.25
N GLU A 653 -15.03 44.01 -8.17
CA GLU A 653 -14.30 43.05 -7.32
C GLU A 653 -15.24 42.04 -6.64
N GLU A 654 -16.40 42.48 -6.15
CA GLU A 654 -17.44 41.61 -5.58
C GLU A 654 -18.06 40.68 -6.64
N ALA A 655 -18.43 41.20 -7.82
CA ALA A 655 -19.02 40.39 -8.87
C ALA A 655 -18.04 39.34 -9.40
N ARG A 656 -16.78 39.73 -9.62
CA ARG A 656 -15.71 38.81 -10.02
C ARG A 656 -15.47 37.72 -8.98
N LEU A 657 -15.44 38.04 -7.68
CA LEU A 657 -15.24 37.02 -6.65
C LEU A 657 -16.38 35.99 -6.64
N LEU A 658 -17.63 36.41 -6.84
CA LEU A 658 -18.76 35.48 -7.01
C LEU A 658 -18.59 34.63 -8.27
N THR A 659 -18.35 35.26 -9.42
CA THR A 659 -18.21 34.58 -10.71
C THR A 659 -16.99 33.63 -10.77
N LEU A 660 -15.97 33.83 -9.95
CA LEU A 660 -14.86 32.90 -9.77
C LEU A 660 -15.27 31.64 -8.98
N ILE A 661 -16.06 31.78 -7.91
CA ILE A 661 -16.55 30.63 -7.13
C ILE A 661 -17.64 29.85 -7.90
N GLU A 662 -18.57 30.56 -8.55
CA GLU A 662 -19.49 29.97 -9.54
C GLU A 662 -18.70 29.26 -10.66
N GLY A 663 -17.57 29.84 -11.07
CA GLY A 663 -16.67 29.31 -12.08
C GLY A 663 -16.07 27.96 -11.68
N VAL A 664 -15.45 27.85 -10.50
CA VAL A 664 -14.94 26.57 -9.97
C VAL A 664 -16.05 25.53 -9.87
N LEU A 665 -17.19 25.87 -9.26
CA LEU A 665 -18.33 24.95 -9.10
C LEU A 665 -18.87 24.45 -10.46
N ALA A 666 -18.92 25.32 -11.47
CA ALA A 666 -19.34 24.97 -12.82
C ALA A 666 -18.27 24.24 -13.64
N ALA A 667 -17.00 24.46 -13.34
CA ALA A 667 -15.88 23.82 -14.02
C ALA A 667 -15.71 22.35 -13.58
N ASN A 668 -15.95 22.06 -12.30
CA ASN A 668 -15.95 20.69 -11.76
C ASN A 668 -17.05 19.80 -12.39
N ILE A 669 -18.03 20.33 -13.14
CA ILE A 669 -18.96 19.51 -13.96
C ILE A 669 -18.23 18.73 -15.06
N PHE A 670 -17.15 19.29 -15.62
CA PHE A 670 -16.56 18.84 -16.89
C PHE A 670 -15.64 17.62 -16.74
N ASP A 671 -16.26 16.46 -16.51
CA ASP A 671 -15.69 15.14 -16.77
C ASP A 671 -16.08 14.69 -18.18
N TRP A 672 -15.15 14.77 -19.15
CA TRP A 672 -15.43 14.35 -20.54
C TRP A 672 -15.61 12.84 -20.72
N GLY A 673 -15.33 12.01 -19.70
CA GLY A 673 -15.70 10.60 -19.69
C GLY A 673 -17.21 10.38 -19.49
N SER A 674 -17.90 11.36 -18.89
CA SER A 674 -19.33 11.24 -18.60
C SER A 674 -20.22 11.43 -19.84
N ARG A 675 -21.19 10.52 -20.05
CA ARG A 675 -22.21 10.64 -21.13
C ARG A 675 -22.95 11.98 -21.08
N ALA A 676 -23.18 12.52 -19.87
CA ALA A 676 -23.82 13.81 -19.66
C ALA A 676 -23.01 14.99 -20.25
N CYS A 677 -21.67 14.94 -20.21
CA CYS A 677 -20.83 15.95 -20.86
C CYS A 677 -20.79 15.77 -22.38
N VAL A 678 -20.80 14.53 -22.89
CA VAL A 678 -20.91 14.27 -24.34
C VAL A 678 -22.21 14.85 -24.91
N ASP A 679 -23.33 14.70 -24.20
CA ASP A 679 -24.61 15.32 -24.59
C ASP A 679 -24.60 16.86 -24.55
N LEU A 680 -23.64 17.50 -23.87
CA LEU A 680 -23.47 18.97 -23.91
C LEU A 680 -22.67 19.42 -25.14
N TYR A 681 -21.77 18.59 -25.69
CA TYR A 681 -20.98 18.93 -26.88
C TYR A 681 -21.82 19.14 -28.15
N HIS A 682 -22.99 18.52 -28.25
CA HIS A 682 -23.93 18.78 -29.34
C HIS A 682 -24.63 20.16 -29.26
N LYS A 683 -24.28 21.02 -28.29
CA LYS A 683 -25.03 22.25 -27.96
C LYS A 683 -24.18 23.53 -27.93
N GLY A 684 -22.84 23.46 -28.05
CA GLY A 684 -21.98 24.65 -28.09
C GLY A 684 -20.49 24.36 -27.94
N THR A 685 -19.68 25.41 -27.96
CA THR A 685 -18.25 25.39 -27.63
C THR A 685 -18.00 25.22 -26.13
N ILE A 686 -16.80 24.82 -25.74
CA ILE A 686 -16.42 24.61 -24.32
C ILE A 686 -16.70 25.84 -23.44
N ILE A 687 -16.44 27.06 -23.91
CA ILE A 687 -16.72 28.28 -23.15
C ILE A 687 -18.21 28.64 -23.08
N GLU A 688 -18.99 28.31 -24.12
CA GLU A 688 -20.45 28.47 -24.08
C GLU A 688 -21.08 27.50 -23.08
N ILE A 689 -20.66 26.22 -23.08
CA ILE A 689 -21.12 25.23 -22.10
C ILE A 689 -20.69 25.66 -20.69
N TYR A 690 -19.46 26.15 -20.50
CA TYR A 690 -18.97 26.65 -19.21
C TYR A 690 -19.80 27.83 -18.71
N ARG A 691 -20.04 28.85 -19.54
CA ARG A 691 -20.93 29.99 -19.23
C ARG A 691 -22.36 29.52 -18.93
N MET A 692 -22.90 28.57 -19.70
CA MET A 692 -24.23 27.98 -19.46
C MET A 692 -24.32 27.19 -18.15
N SER A 693 -23.26 26.50 -17.76
CA SER A 693 -23.16 25.80 -16.47
C SER A 693 -23.05 26.80 -15.32
N ARG A 694 -22.15 27.78 -15.42
CA ARG A 694 -21.96 28.86 -14.42
C ARG A 694 -23.25 29.62 -14.16
N ASN A 695 -23.99 29.98 -15.21
CA ASN A 695 -25.28 30.69 -15.09
C ASN A 695 -26.41 29.83 -14.46
N LYS A 696 -26.20 28.53 -14.20
CA LYS A 696 -27.11 27.66 -13.42
C LYS A 696 -26.72 27.55 -11.95
N MET A 697 -25.54 28.03 -11.53
CA MET A 697 -25.04 27.99 -10.16
C MET A 697 -25.76 29.02 -9.26
N GLN A 698 -27.10 29.03 -9.26
CA GLN A 698 -27.89 30.04 -8.56
C GLN A 698 -27.84 29.84 -7.05
N ARG A 699 -27.54 30.92 -6.33
CA ARG A 699 -27.56 30.98 -4.86
C ARG A 699 -29.00 31.10 -4.33
N PRO A 700 -29.33 30.60 -3.12
CA PRO A 700 -28.42 29.91 -2.20
C PRO A 700 -28.06 28.51 -2.66
N TRP A 701 -26.76 28.18 -2.61
CA TRP A 701 -26.29 26.80 -2.79
C TRP A 701 -26.66 25.93 -1.59
N ARG A 702 -26.41 24.62 -1.71
CA ARG A 702 -26.86 23.65 -0.69
C ARG A 702 -26.05 23.71 0.59
N VAL A 703 -24.77 24.09 0.48
CA VAL A 703 -23.99 24.72 1.54
C VAL A 703 -23.41 26.00 0.93
N ASP A 704 -23.65 27.14 1.57
CA ASP A 704 -23.40 28.46 0.98
C ASP A 704 -22.91 29.47 2.03
N ASP A 705 -21.63 29.33 2.38
CA ASP A 705 -20.92 30.28 3.25
C ASP A 705 -20.26 31.41 2.43
N PHE A 706 -20.64 31.60 1.15
CA PHE A 706 -19.96 32.53 0.24
C PHE A 706 -19.93 33.96 0.77
N ASP A 707 -21.01 34.46 1.38
CA ASP A 707 -21.03 35.83 1.89
C ASP A 707 -20.08 36.02 3.09
N ALA A 708 -19.80 34.97 3.88
CA ALA A 708 -18.79 34.99 4.93
C ALA A 708 -17.36 34.98 4.36
N PHE A 709 -17.10 34.16 3.33
CA PHE A 709 -15.84 34.18 2.60
C PHE A 709 -15.61 35.53 1.88
N LYS A 710 -16.68 36.11 1.31
CA LYS A 710 -16.66 37.44 0.68
C LYS A 710 -16.34 38.53 1.70
N GLU A 711 -16.99 38.56 2.87
CA GLU A 711 -16.64 39.51 3.93
C GLU A 711 -15.19 39.32 4.38
N ARG A 712 -14.70 38.08 4.48
CA ARG A 712 -13.29 37.79 4.78
C ARG A 712 -12.32 38.30 3.71
N MET A 713 -12.70 38.23 2.43
CA MET A 713 -11.86 38.58 1.28
C MET A 713 -11.87 40.08 0.95
N LEU A 714 -13.01 40.75 1.08
CA LEU A 714 -13.22 42.15 0.65
C LEU A 714 -13.42 43.12 1.83
N GLY A 715 -13.70 42.61 3.03
CA GLY A 715 -13.97 43.38 4.24
C GLY A 715 -15.40 43.91 4.30
N SER A 716 -15.75 44.49 5.46
CA SER A 716 -17.02 45.17 5.69
C SER A 716 -16.80 46.58 6.27
N GLY A 717 -17.74 47.49 5.98
CA GLY A 717 -17.73 48.85 6.55
C GLY A 717 -16.49 49.70 6.19
N GLY A 718 -15.80 49.41 5.08
CA GLY A 718 -14.62 50.16 4.64
C GLY A 718 -13.31 49.81 5.36
N LYS A 719 -13.28 48.76 6.20
CA LYS A 719 -12.03 48.21 6.75
C LYS A 719 -11.38 47.29 5.71
N GLN A 720 -10.14 47.58 5.34
CA GLN A 720 -9.32 46.67 4.52
C GLN A 720 -9.05 45.37 5.31
N PRO A 721 -9.42 44.19 4.78
CA PRO A 721 -9.15 42.91 5.44
C PRO A 721 -7.65 42.56 5.37
N HIS A 722 -7.18 41.72 6.29
CA HIS A 722 -5.83 41.18 6.19
C HIS A 722 -5.74 40.23 4.99
N ARG A 723 -4.84 40.50 4.04
CA ARG A 723 -4.52 39.54 2.97
C ARG A 723 -3.98 38.25 3.59
N HIS A 724 -4.33 37.13 2.98
CA HIS A 724 -3.67 35.85 3.22
C HIS A 724 -2.20 35.95 2.80
N LYS A 725 -1.31 35.33 3.57
CA LYS A 725 0.12 35.19 3.24
C LYS A 725 0.29 34.16 2.14
N ARG A 726 -0.22 32.93 2.34
CA ARG A 726 -0.05 31.81 1.43
C ARG A 726 -1.31 30.93 1.42
N ALA A 727 -1.86 30.73 0.23
CA ALA A 727 -2.99 29.85 -0.01
C ALA A 727 -2.52 28.53 -0.67
N LEU A 728 -2.93 27.40 -0.09
CA LEU A 728 -2.77 26.07 -0.69
C LEU A 728 -4.05 25.71 -1.45
N LEU A 729 -3.97 25.56 -2.76
CA LEU A 729 -5.11 25.21 -3.63
C LEU A 729 -4.97 23.76 -4.08
N PHE A 730 -5.68 22.85 -3.42
CA PHE A 730 -5.77 21.44 -3.78
C PHE A 730 -6.74 21.31 -4.96
N VAL A 731 -6.22 20.98 -6.15
CA VAL A 731 -6.97 20.92 -7.42
C VAL A 731 -7.41 19.49 -7.75
N ASP A 732 -8.62 19.35 -8.30
CA ASP A 732 -9.27 18.09 -8.71
C ASP A 732 -8.91 17.73 -10.16
N ASN A 733 -9.73 18.13 -11.15
CA ASN A 733 -9.66 17.61 -12.51
C ASN A 733 -8.76 18.46 -13.44
N SER A 734 -8.35 17.84 -14.56
CA SER A 734 -7.75 18.56 -15.69
C SER A 734 -8.78 19.40 -16.47
N GLY A 735 -8.32 20.11 -17.51
CA GLY A 735 -9.22 20.78 -18.43
C GLY A 735 -9.90 22.00 -17.86
N ALA A 736 -11.22 22.09 -18.04
CA ALA A 736 -11.98 23.26 -17.65
C ALA A 736 -11.85 23.53 -16.14
N ASP A 737 -11.73 22.50 -15.32
CA ASP A 737 -11.67 22.60 -13.85
C ASP A 737 -10.45 23.40 -13.38
N VAL A 738 -9.25 22.87 -13.63
CA VAL A 738 -8.01 23.58 -13.31
C VAL A 738 -7.79 24.86 -14.12
N ILE A 739 -8.20 24.90 -15.41
CA ILE A 739 -7.84 26.02 -16.31
C ILE A 739 -8.85 27.17 -16.30
N LEU A 740 -10.15 26.89 -16.19
CA LEU A 740 -11.23 27.91 -16.21
C LEU A 740 -11.84 28.16 -14.83
N GLY A 741 -11.71 27.22 -13.88
CA GLY A 741 -12.04 27.41 -12.47
C GLY A 741 -10.84 27.86 -11.64
N MET A 742 -9.93 26.92 -11.33
CA MET A 742 -8.94 27.12 -10.27
C MET A 742 -7.78 28.07 -10.63
N LEU A 743 -7.32 28.14 -11.89
CA LEU A 743 -6.30 29.11 -12.29
C LEU A 743 -6.80 30.57 -12.26
N PRO A 744 -8.03 30.90 -12.72
CA PRO A 744 -8.64 32.21 -12.47
C PRO A 744 -8.81 32.56 -10.99
N LEU A 745 -9.13 31.59 -10.13
CA LEU A 745 -9.19 31.81 -8.68
C LEU A 745 -7.79 32.05 -8.07
N ALA A 746 -6.78 31.27 -8.47
CA ALA A 746 -5.37 31.47 -8.11
C ALA A 746 -4.88 32.86 -8.53
N ARG A 747 -5.24 33.31 -9.75
CA ARG A 747 -4.93 34.65 -10.26
C ARG A 747 -5.50 35.78 -9.39
N GLU A 748 -6.68 35.60 -8.80
CA GLU A 748 -7.28 36.58 -7.89
C GLU A 748 -6.49 36.70 -6.58
N PHE A 749 -6.12 35.57 -5.96
CA PHE A 749 -5.23 35.56 -4.79
C PHE A 749 -3.87 36.22 -5.09
N LEU A 750 -3.25 35.87 -6.22
CA LEU A 750 -1.98 36.47 -6.67
C LEU A 750 -2.09 37.99 -6.89
N ARG A 751 -3.20 38.48 -7.46
CA ARG A 751 -3.44 39.92 -7.66
C ARG A 751 -3.60 40.67 -6.34
N ARG A 752 -4.12 40.01 -5.29
CA ARG A 752 -4.17 40.53 -3.91
C ARG A 752 -2.84 40.39 -3.15
N GLY A 753 -1.81 39.82 -3.78
CA GLY A 753 -0.46 39.68 -3.21
C GLY A 753 -0.32 38.56 -2.20
N THR A 754 -1.16 37.52 -2.31
CA THR A 754 -1.05 36.25 -1.58
C THR A 754 -0.19 35.27 -2.38
N GLU A 755 0.74 34.56 -1.74
CA GLU A 755 1.48 33.45 -2.36
C GLU A 755 0.52 32.30 -2.67
N VAL A 756 0.62 31.68 -3.84
CA VAL A 756 -0.26 30.54 -4.18
C VAL A 756 0.57 29.29 -4.44
N VAL A 757 0.16 28.18 -3.84
CA VAL A 757 0.67 26.85 -4.12
C VAL A 757 -0.45 26.01 -4.71
N LEU A 758 -0.32 25.57 -5.96
CA LEU A 758 -1.19 24.57 -6.55
C LEU A 758 -0.71 23.19 -6.06
N VAL A 759 -1.62 22.44 -5.45
CA VAL A 759 -1.35 21.16 -4.81
C VAL A 759 -2.09 20.07 -5.60
N ALA A 760 -1.33 19.18 -6.23
CA ALA A 760 -1.84 18.22 -7.19
C ALA A 760 -1.26 16.81 -6.97
N ASN A 761 -1.82 15.81 -7.64
CA ASN A 761 -1.43 14.41 -7.42
C ASN A 761 0.02 14.13 -7.83
N SER A 762 0.69 13.27 -7.06
CA SER A 762 2.01 12.72 -7.43
C SER A 762 1.89 11.70 -8.56
N LEU A 763 0.82 10.91 -8.59
CA LEU A 763 0.54 9.90 -9.61
C LEU A 763 -0.84 10.11 -10.25
N PRO A 764 -1.02 9.76 -11.55
CA PRO A 764 -2.33 9.82 -12.20
C PRO A 764 -3.39 9.00 -11.47
N ALA A 765 -4.61 9.53 -11.42
CA ALA A 765 -5.81 8.90 -10.89
C ALA A 765 -7.03 9.56 -11.54
N LEU A 766 -7.93 8.81 -12.19
CA LEU A 766 -8.95 9.42 -13.08
C LEU A 766 -8.35 10.48 -14.04
N ASN A 767 -9.11 11.51 -14.42
CA ASN A 767 -8.63 12.70 -15.13
C ASN A 767 -8.08 13.80 -14.19
N ASP A 768 -7.75 13.45 -12.93
CA ASP A 768 -7.09 14.37 -12.00
C ASP A 768 -5.81 14.95 -12.61
N VAL A 769 -5.56 16.23 -12.34
CA VAL A 769 -4.31 16.88 -12.76
C VAL A 769 -3.17 16.50 -11.81
N THR A 770 -2.02 16.13 -12.37
CA THR A 770 -0.80 15.84 -11.58
C THR A 770 0.11 17.05 -11.45
N ALA A 771 0.96 17.05 -10.42
CA ALA A 771 1.98 18.08 -10.21
C ALA A 771 3.05 18.11 -11.31
N MET A 772 3.16 17.07 -12.14
CA MET A 772 4.01 17.03 -13.33
C MET A 772 3.37 17.70 -14.56
N GLU A 773 2.03 17.73 -14.65
CA GLU A 773 1.29 18.36 -15.75
C GLU A 773 1.05 19.87 -15.51
N LEU A 774 0.85 20.26 -14.25
CA LEU A 774 0.59 21.65 -13.86
C LEU A 774 1.59 22.69 -14.41
N PRO A 775 2.92 22.47 -14.43
CA PRO A 775 3.87 23.47 -14.92
C PRO A 775 3.65 23.86 -16.39
N ASP A 776 3.25 22.92 -17.24
CA ASP A 776 3.01 23.19 -18.66
C ASP A 776 1.61 23.79 -18.91
N ILE A 777 0.63 23.43 -18.08
CA ILE A 777 -0.68 24.09 -18.02
C ILE A 777 -0.52 25.57 -17.61
N VAL A 778 0.25 25.83 -16.56
CA VAL A 778 0.59 27.20 -16.10
C VAL A 778 1.38 27.95 -17.17
N ALA A 779 2.33 27.31 -17.86
CA ALA A 779 3.05 27.90 -18.99
C ALA A 779 2.13 28.21 -20.18
N GLY A 780 1.07 27.42 -20.40
CA GLY A 780 -0.02 27.73 -21.32
C GLY A 780 -0.74 29.01 -20.92
N ALA A 781 -1.28 29.07 -19.70
CA ALA A 781 -2.02 30.21 -19.19
C ALA A 781 -1.20 31.51 -19.11
N ALA A 782 0.10 31.42 -18.78
CA ALA A 782 1.03 32.54 -18.70
C ALA A 782 1.25 33.29 -20.03
N LYS A 783 1.02 32.64 -21.18
CA LYS A 783 1.05 33.30 -22.51
C LYS A 783 -0.05 34.35 -22.65
N HIS A 784 -1.14 34.19 -21.91
CA HIS A 784 -2.35 35.01 -21.99
C HIS A 784 -2.59 35.84 -20.72
N CYS A 785 -1.75 35.67 -19.68
CA CYS A 785 -1.94 36.34 -18.40
C CYS A 785 -0.64 36.81 -17.75
N ASP A 786 -0.45 38.13 -17.75
CA ASP A 786 0.68 38.83 -17.13
C ASP A 786 0.87 38.57 -15.63
N ILE A 787 -0.24 38.35 -14.90
CA ILE A 787 -0.21 38.05 -13.46
C ILE A 787 0.30 36.63 -13.23
N LEU A 788 -0.27 35.64 -13.94
CA LEU A 788 0.18 34.25 -13.84
C LEU A 788 1.63 34.09 -14.32
N ARG A 789 2.03 34.80 -15.38
CA ARG A 789 3.41 34.78 -15.89
C ARG A 789 4.40 35.27 -14.84
N ARG A 790 4.23 36.50 -14.31
CA ARG A 790 5.10 37.05 -13.27
C ARG A 790 5.12 36.19 -12.01
N ALA A 791 3.98 35.64 -11.60
CA ALA A 791 3.91 34.77 -10.43
C ALA A 791 4.64 33.43 -10.65
N ALA A 792 4.50 32.82 -11.83
CA ALA A 792 5.15 31.54 -12.17
C ALA A 792 6.66 31.69 -12.42
N GLU A 793 7.11 32.83 -12.95
CA GLU A 793 8.52 33.26 -12.95
C GLU A 793 9.02 33.44 -11.52
N MET A 794 8.31 34.22 -10.69
CA MET A 794 8.67 34.47 -9.29
C MET A 794 8.64 33.22 -8.42
N GLY A 795 7.87 32.18 -8.77
CA GLY A 795 7.84 30.87 -8.10
C GLY A 795 8.81 29.84 -8.66
N GLY A 796 9.48 30.10 -9.80
CA GLY A 796 10.45 29.19 -10.42
C GLY A 796 9.86 28.10 -11.32
N LEU A 797 8.58 28.19 -11.69
CA LEU A 797 7.94 27.30 -12.67
C LEU A 797 8.36 27.66 -14.10
N LEU A 798 8.49 28.96 -14.38
CA LEU A 798 9.00 29.49 -15.65
C LEU A 798 10.44 29.98 -15.47
N VAL A 799 11.26 29.74 -16.50
CA VAL A 799 12.64 30.24 -16.57
C VAL A 799 12.70 31.24 -17.73
N ASP A 800 12.92 32.52 -17.42
CA ASP A 800 13.11 33.54 -18.45
C ASP A 800 14.42 33.29 -19.20
N ALA A 801 14.30 33.01 -20.51
CA ALA A 801 15.43 32.75 -21.39
C ALA A 801 16.28 34.01 -21.71
N MET A 802 15.83 35.21 -21.29
CA MET A 802 16.47 36.49 -21.60
C MET A 802 17.19 37.15 -20.42
N VAL A 803 17.07 36.61 -19.19
CA VAL A 803 17.81 37.12 -18.02
C VAL A 803 19.23 36.57 -17.98
N ASN A 804 20.18 37.35 -18.50
CA ASN A 804 21.60 37.11 -18.25
C ASN A 804 21.90 37.24 -16.74
N PRO A 805 22.59 36.29 -16.08
CA PRO A 805 22.86 36.31 -14.63
C PRO A 805 23.78 37.43 -14.10
N GLY A 806 24.01 38.51 -14.86
CA GLY A 806 24.99 39.55 -14.57
C GLY A 806 24.47 40.99 -14.55
N ASP A 807 23.22 41.26 -14.93
CA ASP A 807 22.69 42.64 -14.91
C ASP A 807 21.96 42.92 -13.59
N GLY A 808 22.66 43.60 -12.67
CA GLY A 808 22.24 43.87 -11.29
C GLY A 808 21.12 44.90 -11.12
N SER A 809 20.22 45.06 -12.10
CA SER A 809 19.07 45.96 -11.97
C SER A 809 18.04 45.41 -10.97
N LYS A 810 18.06 45.96 -9.74
CA LYS A 810 16.96 45.78 -8.79
C LYS A 810 15.70 46.42 -9.37
N LYS A 811 14.81 45.62 -9.95
CA LYS A 811 13.44 46.00 -10.29
C LYS A 811 12.50 45.49 -9.20
N ASP A 812 11.59 46.33 -8.75
CA ASP A 812 10.67 46.03 -7.64
C ASP A 812 9.64 44.95 -8.01
N SER A 813 9.96 43.69 -7.76
CA SER A 813 9.05 42.55 -7.99
C SER A 813 8.05 42.36 -6.84
N THR A 814 7.08 43.27 -6.75
CA THR A 814 5.96 43.21 -5.78
C THR A 814 4.94 42.08 -6.03
N SER A 815 5.20 41.20 -7.00
CA SER A 815 4.32 40.08 -7.37
C SER A 815 4.58 38.85 -6.51
N ALA A 816 3.52 38.25 -5.94
CA ALA A 816 3.63 37.03 -5.16
C ALA A 816 3.96 35.80 -6.05
N PRO A 817 4.71 34.81 -5.55
CA PRO A 817 5.01 33.57 -6.28
C PRO A 817 3.78 32.67 -6.45
N LEU A 818 3.74 32.00 -7.60
CA LEU A 818 2.90 30.83 -7.89
C LEU A 818 3.81 29.59 -7.95
N MET A 819 3.57 28.63 -7.07
CA MET A 819 4.33 27.39 -6.96
C MET A 819 3.42 26.18 -7.24
N VAL A 820 4.03 25.04 -7.60
CA VAL A 820 3.38 23.75 -7.76
C VAL A 820 4.05 22.77 -6.82
N VAL A 821 3.27 21.98 -6.09
CA VAL A 821 3.74 20.97 -5.14
C VAL A 821 2.94 19.69 -5.32
N GLU A 822 3.63 18.55 -5.27
CA GLU A 822 2.99 17.24 -5.32
C GLU A 822 2.50 16.79 -3.94
N ASN A 823 1.30 16.21 -3.87
CA ASN A 823 0.64 15.90 -2.59
C ASN A 823 1.07 14.55 -1.97
N GLY A 824 1.72 13.66 -2.72
CA GLY A 824 2.12 12.32 -2.29
C GLY A 824 1.12 11.20 -2.60
N CYS A 825 -0.07 11.51 -3.16
CA CYS A 825 -1.10 10.51 -3.46
C CYS A 825 -1.24 10.17 -4.96
N GLY A 826 -1.97 9.08 -5.21
CA GLY A 826 -2.31 8.54 -6.53
C GLY A 826 -3.73 8.01 -6.56
N SER A 827 -4.66 8.79 -6.00
CA SER A 827 -6.07 8.50 -5.77
C SER A 827 -6.86 9.80 -5.92
N PRO A 828 -8.14 9.79 -6.35
CA PRO A 828 -8.98 11.01 -6.40
C PRO A 828 -9.40 11.53 -5.02
N CYS A 829 -8.95 10.88 -3.94
CA CYS A 829 -9.20 11.28 -2.55
C CYS A 829 -7.86 11.53 -1.83
N ILE A 830 -7.87 12.31 -0.75
CA ILE A 830 -6.65 12.65 0.00
C ILE A 830 -6.82 12.46 1.51
N ASP A 831 -5.95 11.62 2.09
CA ASP A 831 -5.79 11.44 3.54
C ASP A 831 -4.69 12.38 4.05
N LEU A 832 -5.06 13.45 4.73
CA LEU A 832 -4.12 14.47 5.23
C LEU A 832 -3.26 13.99 6.41
N ARG A 833 -3.42 12.74 6.88
CA ARG A 833 -2.43 12.06 7.75
C ARG A 833 -1.22 11.56 6.96
N GLN A 834 -1.22 11.73 5.63
CA GLN A 834 -0.29 11.11 4.67
C GLN A 834 -0.08 12.04 3.45
N VAL A 835 0.77 13.06 3.62
CA VAL A 835 1.14 14.03 2.56
C VAL A 835 2.64 14.04 2.31
N SER A 836 3.08 14.45 1.11
CA SER A 836 4.52 14.60 0.83
C SER A 836 5.19 15.62 1.76
N SER A 837 6.48 15.43 2.04
CA SER A 837 7.31 16.45 2.71
C SER A 837 7.34 17.80 1.99
N GLU A 838 7.15 17.84 0.67
CA GLU A 838 7.11 19.10 -0.09
C GLU A 838 5.82 19.88 0.25
N LEU A 839 4.69 19.17 0.37
CA LEU A 839 3.41 19.75 0.81
C LEU A 839 3.44 20.12 2.30
N ALA A 840 3.99 19.26 3.16
CA ALA A 840 4.15 19.55 4.57
C ALA A 840 5.10 20.74 4.83
N ALA A 841 6.14 20.92 4.02
CA ALA A 841 6.98 22.11 4.07
C ALA A 841 6.23 23.37 3.59
N ALA A 842 5.54 23.31 2.44
CA ALA A 842 4.76 24.43 1.90
C ALA A 842 3.66 24.93 2.85
N ALA A 843 3.06 24.03 3.63
CA ALA A 843 1.99 24.32 4.58
C ALA A 843 2.42 25.12 5.82
N LYS A 844 3.71 25.14 6.20
CA LYS A 844 4.17 25.74 7.48
C LYS A 844 3.89 27.24 7.60
N ASP A 845 3.80 27.97 6.48
CA ASP A 845 3.47 29.40 6.46
C ASP A 845 2.07 29.71 5.89
N ALA A 846 1.28 28.68 5.55
CA ALA A 846 -0.01 28.86 4.89
C ALA A 846 -1.13 29.20 5.86
N ASP A 847 -1.95 30.20 5.49
CA ASP A 847 -3.07 30.71 6.29
C ASP A 847 -4.43 30.54 5.60
N LEU A 848 -4.46 29.95 4.40
CA LEU A 848 -5.67 29.46 3.73
C LEU A 848 -5.43 28.10 3.06
N VAL A 849 -6.36 27.16 3.25
CA VAL A 849 -6.47 25.90 2.50
C VAL A 849 -7.74 25.92 1.66
N VAL A 850 -7.62 25.74 0.35
CA VAL A 850 -8.75 25.52 -0.56
C VAL A 850 -8.75 24.05 -0.97
N LEU A 851 -9.81 23.32 -0.65
CA LEU A 851 -10.08 21.96 -1.11
C LEU A 851 -11.14 22.01 -2.20
N GLU A 852 -10.75 21.69 -3.42
CA GLU A 852 -11.66 21.65 -4.57
C GLU A 852 -11.98 20.18 -4.93
N GLY A 853 -13.22 19.95 -5.38
CA GLY A 853 -13.66 18.68 -5.96
C GLY A 853 -14.32 17.69 -5.00
N MET A 854 -15.19 16.83 -5.56
CA MET A 854 -15.96 15.85 -4.78
C MET A 854 -15.07 14.86 -4.05
N GLY A 855 -13.96 14.42 -4.65
CA GLY A 855 -13.07 13.45 -4.02
C GLY A 855 -12.33 14.02 -2.81
N ARG A 856 -11.69 15.18 -2.99
CA ARG A 856 -10.85 15.84 -1.97
C ARG A 856 -11.63 16.54 -0.87
N ALA A 857 -12.84 17.05 -1.15
CA ALA A 857 -13.62 17.88 -0.22
C ALA A 857 -14.94 17.25 0.28
N LEU A 858 -15.48 16.19 -0.37
CA LEU A 858 -16.74 15.54 0.02
C LEU A 858 -16.60 14.05 0.37
N HIS A 859 -15.94 13.23 -0.46
CA HIS A 859 -15.61 11.84 -0.09
C HIS A 859 -14.57 11.82 1.04
N THR A 860 -13.61 12.74 0.96
CA THR A 860 -12.66 13.03 2.04
C THR A 860 -12.80 14.47 2.54
N ASN A 861 -12.31 14.72 3.76
CA ASN A 861 -12.09 16.04 4.36
C ASN A 861 -13.29 16.97 4.61
N PHE A 862 -14.54 16.61 4.28
CA PHE A 862 -15.69 17.48 4.55
C PHE A 862 -15.76 17.95 6.02
N ASN A 863 -15.46 17.04 6.95
CA ASN A 863 -15.42 17.30 8.40
C ASN A 863 -14.02 17.64 8.94
N ALA A 864 -13.00 17.75 8.08
CA ALA A 864 -11.64 18.08 8.51
C ALA A 864 -11.59 19.51 9.07
N GLN A 865 -10.98 19.66 10.24
CA GLN A 865 -10.74 20.94 10.91
C GLN A 865 -9.27 21.35 10.77
N PHE A 866 -9.04 22.65 10.59
CA PHE A 866 -7.73 23.22 10.30
C PHE A 866 -7.36 24.33 11.29
N GLN A 867 -6.05 24.48 11.52
CA GLN A 867 -5.43 25.57 12.29
C GLN A 867 -5.40 26.91 11.50
N CYS A 868 -5.79 26.87 10.22
CA CYS A 868 -5.90 28.01 9.31
C CYS A 868 -7.33 28.15 8.79
N GLU A 869 -7.59 29.17 7.96
CA GLU A 869 -8.85 29.27 7.23
C GLU A 869 -8.95 28.12 6.20
N ALA A 870 -10.17 27.61 5.98
CA ALA A 870 -10.44 26.59 4.99
C ALA A 870 -11.64 26.96 4.10
N LEU A 871 -11.55 26.65 2.81
CA LEU A 871 -12.62 26.80 1.83
C LEU A 871 -12.79 25.48 1.06
N LYS A 872 -13.95 24.86 1.17
CA LYS A 872 -14.30 23.59 0.51
C LYS A 872 -15.29 23.88 -0.62
N LEU A 873 -14.86 23.67 -1.86
CA LEU A 873 -15.62 23.93 -3.09
C LEU A 873 -15.87 22.62 -3.84
N ALA A 874 -17.11 22.19 -3.95
CA ALA A 874 -17.42 20.97 -4.69
C ALA A 874 -18.87 20.93 -5.22
N MET A 875 -19.07 20.18 -6.30
CA MET A 875 -20.38 19.76 -6.76
C MET A 875 -20.62 18.29 -6.42
N VAL A 876 -21.81 17.94 -5.92
CA VAL A 876 -22.08 16.54 -5.56
C VAL A 876 -22.47 15.73 -6.80
N LYS A 877 -21.52 14.95 -7.35
CA LYS A 877 -21.73 14.07 -8.52
C LYS A 877 -22.38 12.71 -8.16
N ASN A 878 -22.82 12.50 -6.92
CA ASN A 878 -23.45 11.25 -6.44
C ASN A 878 -24.68 11.53 -5.56
N GLN A 879 -25.86 10.99 -5.94
CA GLN A 879 -27.12 11.22 -5.22
C GLN A 879 -27.10 10.71 -3.77
N ARG A 880 -26.55 9.52 -3.50
CA ARG A 880 -26.51 8.95 -2.14
C ARG A 880 -25.60 9.77 -1.22
N LEU A 881 -24.49 10.28 -1.73
CA LEU A 881 -23.63 11.22 -1.02
C LEU A 881 -24.36 12.54 -0.74
N ALA A 882 -25.13 13.06 -1.70
CA ALA A 882 -25.89 14.30 -1.53
C ALA A 882 -26.94 14.19 -0.42
N GLU A 883 -27.72 13.10 -0.41
CA GLU A 883 -28.71 12.79 0.60
C GLU A 883 -28.09 12.61 1.99
N LYS A 884 -26.95 11.89 2.08
CA LYS A 884 -26.31 11.54 3.35
C LYS A 884 -25.52 12.68 3.98
N LEU A 885 -24.76 13.42 3.16
CA LEU A 885 -23.80 14.43 3.63
C LEU A 885 -24.41 15.83 3.79
N ILE A 886 -25.25 16.25 2.84
CA ILE A 886 -25.83 17.61 2.81
C ILE A 886 -27.38 17.63 2.75
N LYS A 887 -28.02 16.45 2.76
CA LYS A 887 -29.48 16.25 2.63
C LYS A 887 -30.07 16.88 1.36
N GLY A 888 -29.26 16.89 0.30
CA GLY A 888 -29.53 17.51 -1.00
C GLY A 888 -29.64 16.50 -2.13
N ASN A 889 -29.46 16.96 -3.37
CA ASN A 889 -29.54 16.17 -4.59
C ASN A 889 -28.21 16.15 -5.35
N ILE A 890 -28.08 15.26 -6.34
CA ILE A 890 -27.02 15.32 -7.33
C ILE A 890 -27.00 16.68 -8.05
N TYR A 891 -25.80 17.20 -8.29
CA TYR A 891 -25.48 18.55 -8.79
C TYR A 891 -25.77 19.71 -7.84
N ASP A 892 -26.21 19.46 -6.59
CA ASP A 892 -26.15 20.49 -5.55
C ASP A 892 -24.68 20.94 -5.32
N CYS A 893 -24.51 22.23 -5.05
CA CYS A 893 -23.21 22.85 -4.81
C CYS A 893 -22.90 23.02 -3.32
N VAL A 894 -21.62 22.88 -2.99
CA VAL A 894 -21.03 23.12 -1.67
C VAL A 894 -19.97 24.21 -1.82
N CYS A 895 -20.23 25.37 -1.23
CA CYS A 895 -19.22 26.36 -0.87
C CYS A 895 -19.24 26.49 0.65
N ARG A 896 -18.34 25.78 1.32
CA ARG A 896 -18.22 25.77 2.79
C ARG A 896 -16.96 26.52 3.20
N TYR A 897 -17.10 27.55 4.03
CA TYR A 897 -15.99 28.39 4.49
C TYR A 897 -15.88 28.32 6.01
N GLU A 898 -14.68 27.99 6.49
CA GLU A 898 -14.42 27.72 7.89
C GLU A 898 -13.27 28.60 8.39
N PRO A 899 -13.48 29.40 9.46
CA PRO A 899 -12.40 30.13 10.11
C PRO A 899 -11.45 29.16 10.85
N PRO A 900 -10.26 29.63 11.30
CA PRO A 900 -9.32 28.80 12.04
C PRO A 900 -9.95 28.16 13.28
N SER A 901 -9.64 26.89 13.52
CA SER A 901 -10.03 26.17 14.74
C SER A 901 -9.21 26.69 15.92
N LEU A 902 -9.88 26.94 17.06
CA LEU A 902 -9.30 27.49 18.30
C LEU A 902 -8.76 26.40 19.24
#